data_AF-A0A1R1K275-F1
#
_entry.id   AF-A0A1R1K275-F1
#
_cell.length_a   1.000
_cell.length_b   1.000
_cell.length_c   1.000
_cell.angle_alpha   90.00
_cell.angle_beta   90.00
_cell.angle_gamma   90.00
#
_symmetry.space_group_name_H-M   'P 1'
#
loop_
_entity.id
_entity.type
_entity.pdbx_description
1 polymer ?
#
loop_
_entity_poly.entity_id
_entity_poly.type
_entity_poly.pdbx_seq_one_letter_code
_entity_poly.pdbx_strand_id
1 'polypeptide(L)'
;MALLLACLVALAPAALIGWQVLDGVRDHFGRAFADNFTQLNRQRILAPVSRELALSQRLADSEVTRRWLRNESDPAARELFFREADGYRRDLLGRAYFIASAATGHYYFNDDQPLSEAPRYTLSRQAADDGWFYNSLKASARYNINVNPDLKLKTTRVWINVQVRDGDKVIGLTGAGLDVGGFLRDFVNSGQPGVTPIIVDEDGAIQAHMDPTLIAYNSGASGTQGASGRGMVFNLLDPGSGRDELRSALHAAQADPQSVQSAWVSIDGVRQLVSVAYMPELHWHVLTVVDLGAARVLDTDWLWPAAIGLVLLFAALLLCFGYAIERLMLRPLRRLQQSARAIANGSYDVRLPPGGQDEIGDLSRAFGVMADKVRQHTAELESKVRERTSELEDANRAMAAAHKKIGDSIDYASLIQRAILPDRQLTQSLGAHHFVLWKPRDVVGGDFYVFRSDGANCLLGIMDCAGHGVPGALMTMLARAAIDLAITEAGPADPAGILTRTDSAIRAMLADAQLPRALATNTDAGLVYIDRQSGSLRYAGAKISLYASDGETLREVPGGKRALGDKRIGTYQNIELRMEPGWTYYLATDGFLDQAGGEHGFGFGNTRFAEMLKRHARQPLTDQAAAFTEALARYQGEMPQRDDITLLSFRFE
;
A
#
# COMPACT_ATOMS: atom_id res chain seq x y z
N MET A 1 15.76 -24.59 20.61
CA MET A 1 16.20 -25.92 21.06
C MET A 1 15.09 -26.68 21.79
N ALA A 2 14.61 -26.25 22.96
CA ALA A 2 13.56 -26.97 23.71
C ALA A 2 12.23 -27.15 22.94
N LEU A 3 11.80 -26.14 22.18
CA LEU A 3 10.56 -26.18 21.39
C LEU A 3 10.65 -27.15 20.19
N LEU A 4 11.84 -27.31 19.61
CA LEU A 4 12.11 -28.29 18.55
C LEU A 4 12.06 -29.72 19.10
N LEU A 5 12.59 -29.94 20.30
CA LEU A 5 12.53 -31.24 20.97
C LEU A 5 11.08 -31.63 21.30
N ALA A 6 10.27 -30.69 21.79
CA ALA A 6 8.85 -30.91 22.07
C ALA A 6 8.04 -31.24 20.79
N CYS A 7 8.34 -30.58 19.67
CA CYS A 7 7.69 -30.88 18.38
C CYS A 7 8.07 -32.28 17.85
N LEU A 8 9.33 -32.70 18.02
CA LEU A 8 9.78 -34.04 17.62
C LEU A 8 9.08 -35.14 18.42
N VAL A 9 8.88 -34.93 19.72
CA VAL A 9 8.15 -35.89 20.59
C VAL A 9 6.67 -35.98 20.20
N ALA A 10 6.06 -34.87 19.76
CA ALA A 10 4.65 -34.85 19.33
C ALA A 10 4.41 -35.46 17.92
N LEU A 11 5.42 -35.48 17.05
CA LEU A 11 5.30 -36.05 15.70
C LEU A 11 5.31 -37.59 15.67
N ALA A 12 5.95 -38.24 16.64
CA ALA A 12 6.00 -39.70 16.70
C ALA A 12 4.61 -40.38 16.84
N PRO A 13 3.70 -39.92 17.74
CA PRO A 13 2.34 -40.43 17.79
C PRO A 13 1.54 -40.16 16.51
N ALA A 14 1.73 -38.99 15.88
CA ALA A 14 1.02 -38.62 14.65
C ALA A 14 1.44 -39.50 13.46
N ALA A 15 2.73 -39.84 13.35
CA ALA A 15 3.22 -40.79 12.35
C ALA A 15 2.63 -42.19 12.58
N LEU A 16 2.50 -42.61 13.84
CA LEU A 16 1.94 -43.91 14.21
C LEU A 16 0.43 -44.00 13.89
N ILE A 17 -0.33 -42.93 14.14
CA ILE A 17 -1.74 -42.81 13.75
C ILE A 17 -1.88 -42.77 12.22
N GLY A 18 -1.02 -42.01 11.53
CA GLY A 18 -1.02 -41.94 10.06
C GLY A 18 -0.78 -43.30 9.41
N TRP A 19 0.12 -44.10 9.98
CA TRP A 19 0.35 -45.47 9.53
C TRP A 19 -0.89 -46.36 9.73
N GLN A 20 -1.54 -46.30 10.90
CA GLN A 20 -2.79 -47.03 11.15
C GLN A 20 -3.93 -46.65 10.19
N VAL A 21 -4.05 -45.36 9.85
CA VAL A 21 -5.07 -44.88 8.90
C VAL A 21 -4.78 -45.37 7.49
N LEU A 22 -3.52 -45.30 7.04
CA LEU A 22 -3.11 -45.80 5.72
C LEU A 22 -3.36 -47.30 5.56
N ASP A 23 -3.04 -48.10 6.59
CA ASP A 23 -3.33 -49.53 6.60
C ASP A 23 -4.85 -49.79 6.54
N GLY A 24 -5.66 -49.04 7.30
CA GLY A 24 -7.13 -49.16 7.25
C GLY A 24 -7.74 -48.76 5.90
N VAL A 25 -7.20 -47.73 5.24
CA VAL A 25 -7.60 -47.29 3.90
C VAL A 25 -7.26 -48.35 2.86
N ARG A 26 -6.06 -48.93 2.92
CA ARG A 26 -5.64 -50.02 2.02
C ARG A 26 -6.56 -51.22 2.13
N ASP A 27 -6.95 -51.60 3.35
CA ASP A 27 -7.88 -52.71 3.58
C ASP A 27 -9.29 -52.41 3.05
N HIS A 28 -9.81 -51.20 3.26
CA HIS A 28 -11.15 -50.82 2.79
C HIS A 28 -11.24 -50.72 1.26
N PHE A 29 -10.32 -50.00 0.63
CA PHE A 29 -10.28 -49.89 -0.84
C PHE A 29 -9.89 -51.22 -1.49
N GLY A 30 -9.02 -52.00 -0.85
CA GLY A 30 -8.70 -53.35 -1.26
C GLY A 30 -9.92 -54.26 -1.34
N ARG A 31 -10.78 -54.22 -0.32
CA ARG A 31 -12.08 -54.93 -0.32
C ARG A 31 -13.01 -54.43 -1.40
N ALA A 32 -13.24 -53.13 -1.48
CA ALA A 32 -14.12 -52.57 -2.50
C ALA A 32 -13.65 -52.88 -3.92
N PHE A 33 -12.34 -52.84 -4.17
CA PHE A 33 -11.73 -53.23 -5.44
C PHE A 33 -11.96 -54.71 -5.73
N ALA A 34 -11.62 -55.61 -4.80
CA ALA A 34 -11.80 -57.04 -4.96
C ALA A 34 -13.26 -57.43 -5.20
N ASP A 35 -14.20 -56.82 -4.47
CA ASP A 35 -15.62 -57.08 -4.59
C ASP A 35 -16.16 -56.62 -5.95
N ASN A 36 -15.84 -55.39 -6.37
CA ASN A 36 -16.24 -54.86 -7.67
C ASN A 36 -15.65 -55.68 -8.83
N PHE A 37 -14.40 -56.12 -8.70
CA PHE A 37 -13.74 -56.96 -9.69
C PHE A 37 -14.39 -58.35 -9.78
N THR A 38 -14.71 -58.97 -8.63
CA THR A 38 -15.47 -60.23 -8.59
C THR A 38 -16.86 -60.07 -9.22
N GLN A 39 -17.58 -58.99 -8.95
CA GLN A 39 -18.89 -58.73 -9.59
C GLN A 39 -18.77 -58.57 -11.10
N LEU A 40 -17.76 -57.84 -11.57
CA LEU A 40 -17.50 -57.67 -13.00
C LEU A 40 -17.20 -59.03 -13.67
N ASN A 41 -16.34 -59.86 -13.06
CA ASN A 41 -16.02 -61.19 -13.60
C ASN A 41 -17.24 -62.11 -13.58
N ARG A 42 -18.05 -62.07 -12.53
CA ARG A 42 -19.33 -62.78 -12.48
C ARG A 42 -20.21 -62.42 -13.68
N GLN A 43 -20.37 -61.14 -13.98
CA GLN A 43 -21.16 -60.70 -15.14
C GLN A 43 -20.54 -61.13 -16.47
N ARG A 44 -19.20 -61.06 -16.60
CA ARG A 44 -18.48 -61.50 -17.80
C ARG A 44 -18.61 -62.99 -18.06
N ILE A 45 -18.64 -63.82 -17.02
CA ILE A 45 -18.77 -65.29 -17.13
C ILE A 45 -20.23 -65.69 -17.35
N LEU A 46 -21.15 -65.12 -16.56
CA LEU A 46 -22.54 -65.53 -16.52
C LEU A 46 -23.20 -65.39 -17.90
N ALA A 47 -23.09 -64.22 -18.54
CA ALA A 47 -23.77 -63.96 -19.80
C ALA A 47 -23.43 -64.95 -20.94
N PRO A 48 -22.15 -65.21 -21.30
CA PRO A 48 -21.81 -66.16 -22.35
C PRO A 48 -22.10 -67.61 -21.94
N VAL A 49 -21.79 -68.02 -20.71
CA VAL A 49 -21.98 -69.43 -20.31
C VAL A 49 -23.47 -69.77 -20.14
N SER A 50 -24.29 -68.87 -19.59
CA SER A 50 -25.75 -69.05 -19.53
C SER A 50 -26.38 -69.14 -20.92
N ARG A 51 -25.85 -68.42 -21.92
CA ARG A 51 -26.29 -68.56 -23.31
C ARG A 51 -25.97 -69.96 -23.86
N GLU A 52 -24.75 -70.46 -23.64
CA GLU A 52 -24.37 -71.82 -24.06
C GLU A 52 -25.23 -72.89 -23.36
N LEU A 53 -25.53 -72.70 -22.07
CA LEU A 53 -26.42 -73.57 -21.31
C LEU A 53 -27.85 -73.53 -21.86
N ALA A 54 -28.40 -72.35 -22.15
CA ALA A 54 -29.74 -72.22 -22.70
C ALA A 54 -29.86 -72.87 -24.09
N LEU A 55 -28.84 -72.72 -24.95
CA LEU A 55 -28.78 -73.40 -26.25
C LEU A 55 -28.67 -74.93 -26.09
N SER A 56 -27.85 -75.40 -25.14
CA SER A 56 -27.70 -76.83 -24.82
C SER A 56 -29.00 -77.44 -24.28
N GLN A 57 -29.73 -76.70 -23.42
CA GLN A 57 -31.04 -77.10 -22.93
C GLN A 57 -32.09 -77.14 -24.05
N ARG A 58 -32.09 -76.17 -24.97
CA ARG A 58 -32.97 -76.21 -26.15
C ARG A 58 -32.67 -77.40 -27.06
N LEU A 59 -31.40 -77.71 -27.28
CA LEU A 59 -31.00 -78.90 -28.03
C LEU A 59 -31.47 -80.18 -27.33
N ALA A 60 -31.36 -80.26 -25.99
CA ALA A 60 -31.85 -81.39 -25.21
C ALA A 60 -33.38 -81.54 -25.25
N ASP A 61 -34.10 -80.42 -25.28
CA ASP A 61 -35.57 -80.39 -25.22
C ASP A 61 -36.23 -80.54 -26.59
N SER A 62 -35.45 -80.40 -27.66
CA SER A 62 -35.91 -80.59 -29.03
C SER A 62 -36.61 -81.95 -29.20
N GLU A 63 -37.79 -81.93 -29.81
CA GLU A 63 -38.49 -83.16 -30.18
C GLU A 63 -37.70 -83.97 -31.21
N VAL A 64 -36.87 -83.31 -32.04
CA VAL A 64 -36.00 -83.98 -33.01
C VAL A 64 -34.92 -84.79 -32.28
N THR A 65 -34.26 -84.19 -31.28
CA THR A 65 -33.28 -84.86 -30.42
C THR A 65 -33.90 -86.07 -29.71
N ARG A 66 -35.08 -85.90 -29.11
CA ARG A 66 -35.78 -86.99 -28.40
C ARG A 66 -36.22 -88.10 -29.34
N ARG A 67 -36.81 -87.75 -30.50
CA ARG A 67 -37.22 -88.72 -31.52
C ARG A 67 -36.05 -89.57 -32.00
N TRP A 68 -34.90 -88.95 -32.26
CA TRP A 68 -33.72 -89.68 -32.68
C TRP A 68 -33.14 -90.56 -31.56
N LEU A 69 -33.02 -90.07 -30.33
CA LEU A 69 -32.52 -90.88 -29.21
C LEU A 69 -33.43 -92.05 -28.82
N ARG A 70 -34.74 -91.97 -29.06
CA ARG A 70 -35.67 -93.11 -28.88
C ARG A 70 -35.35 -94.27 -29.83
N ASN A 71 -34.87 -93.98 -31.04
CA ASN A 71 -34.50 -94.98 -32.05
C ASN A 71 -33.38 -94.46 -32.97
N GLU A 72 -32.12 -94.68 -32.58
CA GLU A 72 -30.95 -94.23 -33.35
C GLU A 72 -30.84 -94.84 -34.75
N SER A 73 -31.60 -95.92 -35.03
CA SER A 73 -31.61 -96.62 -36.32
C SER A 73 -32.59 -96.02 -37.33
N ASP A 74 -33.45 -95.04 -36.96
CA ASP A 74 -34.34 -94.33 -37.89
C ASP A 74 -33.54 -93.34 -38.77
N PRO A 75 -33.37 -93.60 -40.09
CA PRO A 75 -32.57 -92.73 -40.95
C PRO A 75 -33.13 -91.31 -41.09
N ALA A 76 -34.46 -91.14 -41.06
CA ALA A 76 -35.09 -89.84 -41.19
C ALA A 76 -34.94 -89.00 -39.93
N ALA A 77 -35.07 -89.61 -38.75
CA ALA A 77 -34.82 -88.93 -37.48
C ALA A 77 -33.34 -88.54 -37.32
N ARG A 78 -32.44 -89.42 -37.80
CA ARG A 78 -30.99 -89.19 -37.78
C ARG A 78 -30.58 -87.97 -38.62
N GLU A 79 -30.98 -87.92 -39.89
CA GLU A 79 -30.64 -86.80 -40.78
C GLU A 79 -31.17 -85.46 -40.23
N LEU A 80 -32.42 -85.44 -39.76
CA LEU A 80 -33.03 -84.26 -39.16
C LEU A 80 -32.28 -83.79 -37.91
N PHE A 81 -31.88 -84.72 -37.04
CA PHE A 81 -31.12 -84.40 -35.84
C PHE A 81 -29.77 -83.77 -36.17
N PHE A 82 -28.94 -84.40 -37.02
CA PHE A 82 -27.61 -83.86 -37.33
C PHE A 82 -27.68 -82.50 -38.05
N ARG A 83 -28.70 -82.28 -38.88
CA ARG A 83 -28.95 -80.98 -39.51
C ARG A 83 -29.34 -79.90 -38.49
N GLU A 84 -30.22 -80.22 -37.53
CA GLU A 84 -30.60 -79.30 -36.47
C GLU A 84 -29.41 -79.01 -35.53
N ALA A 85 -28.70 -80.05 -35.10
CA ALA A 85 -27.58 -79.93 -34.17
C ALA A 85 -26.41 -79.13 -34.74
N ASP A 86 -26.14 -79.21 -36.06
CA ASP A 86 -25.16 -78.32 -36.72
C ASP A 86 -25.59 -76.84 -36.74
N GLY A 87 -26.91 -76.57 -36.72
CA GLY A 87 -27.44 -75.22 -36.47
C GLY A 87 -27.02 -74.69 -35.10
N TYR A 88 -27.27 -75.47 -34.04
CA TYR A 88 -26.81 -75.14 -32.69
C TYR A 88 -25.29 -74.99 -32.61
N ARG A 89 -24.54 -75.89 -33.27
CA ARG A 89 -23.06 -75.82 -33.32
C ARG A 89 -22.56 -74.46 -33.82
N ARG A 90 -23.18 -73.89 -34.85
CA ARG A 90 -22.78 -72.57 -35.38
C ARG A 90 -23.08 -71.42 -34.43
N ASP A 91 -24.14 -71.55 -33.63
CA ASP A 91 -24.56 -70.52 -32.67
C ASP A 91 -23.82 -70.60 -31.34
N LEU A 92 -23.37 -71.80 -30.94
CA LEU A 92 -22.56 -72.04 -29.74
C LEU A 92 -21.18 -71.37 -29.89
N LEU A 93 -20.75 -70.69 -28.84
CA LEU A 93 -19.47 -69.98 -28.75
C LEU A 93 -18.29 -70.95 -28.89
N GLY A 94 -18.39 -72.14 -28.30
CA GLY A 94 -17.38 -73.19 -28.42
C GLY A 94 -17.37 -73.91 -29.78
N ARG A 95 -18.33 -73.55 -30.65
CA ARG A 95 -18.59 -74.15 -31.97
C ARG A 95 -18.61 -75.68 -31.95
N ALA A 96 -19.06 -76.25 -30.83
CA ALA A 96 -19.01 -77.68 -30.58
C ALA A 96 -20.19 -78.15 -29.75
N TYR A 97 -20.78 -79.28 -30.16
CA TYR A 97 -21.80 -79.99 -29.40
C TYR A 97 -21.45 -81.47 -29.28
N PHE A 98 -22.03 -82.11 -28.26
CA PHE A 98 -22.02 -83.55 -28.13
C PHE A 98 -23.42 -84.09 -27.87
N ILE A 99 -23.62 -85.37 -28.16
CA ILE A 99 -24.79 -86.13 -27.73
C ILE A 99 -24.40 -87.58 -27.47
N ALA A 100 -24.97 -88.15 -26.41
CA ALA A 100 -24.63 -89.46 -25.90
C ALA A 100 -25.90 -90.23 -25.55
N SER A 101 -26.08 -91.40 -26.14
CA SER A 101 -27.27 -92.24 -25.96
C SER A 101 -27.18 -93.05 -24.67
N ALA A 102 -28.21 -92.98 -23.82
CA ALA A 102 -28.26 -93.81 -22.61
C ALA A 102 -28.55 -95.29 -22.92
N ALA A 103 -29.12 -95.59 -24.10
CA ALA A 103 -29.47 -96.94 -24.52
C ALA A 103 -28.28 -97.70 -25.12
N THR A 104 -27.50 -97.05 -26.00
CA THR A 104 -26.40 -97.69 -26.74
C THR A 104 -25.01 -97.31 -26.19
N GLY A 105 -24.90 -96.20 -25.47
CA GLY A 105 -23.62 -95.62 -25.08
C GLY A 105 -22.89 -94.90 -26.22
N HIS A 106 -23.46 -94.81 -27.43
CA HIS A 106 -22.85 -94.09 -28.54
C HIS A 106 -22.64 -92.61 -28.19
N TYR A 107 -21.41 -92.13 -28.33
CA TYR A 107 -21.03 -90.73 -28.11
C TYR A 107 -20.70 -90.07 -29.45
N TYR A 108 -21.44 -89.02 -29.78
CA TYR A 108 -21.26 -88.21 -30.98
C TYR A 108 -20.76 -86.83 -30.56
N PHE A 109 -19.76 -86.34 -31.27
CA PHE A 109 -19.18 -85.01 -31.03
C PHE A 109 -18.78 -84.38 -32.35
N ASN A 110 -19.15 -83.12 -32.51
CA ASN A 110 -18.85 -82.30 -33.68
C ASN A 110 -18.43 -80.91 -33.23
N ASP A 111 -17.27 -80.48 -33.69
CA ASP A 111 -16.67 -79.16 -33.46
C ASP A 111 -16.38 -78.47 -34.81
N ASP A 112 -15.24 -77.77 -34.94
CA ASP A 112 -14.81 -77.18 -36.20
C ASP A 112 -14.23 -78.19 -37.21
N GLN A 113 -14.08 -79.47 -36.83
CA GLN A 113 -13.76 -80.53 -37.77
C GLN A 113 -14.96 -80.87 -38.67
N PRO A 114 -14.74 -81.57 -39.81
CA PRO A 114 -15.82 -82.04 -40.65
C PRO A 114 -16.87 -82.84 -39.85
N LEU A 115 -18.15 -82.53 -40.12
CA LEU A 115 -19.29 -83.16 -39.43
C LEU A 115 -19.24 -84.68 -39.59
N SER A 116 -19.35 -85.38 -38.46
CA SER A 116 -19.51 -86.83 -38.41
C SER A 116 -20.88 -87.15 -37.85
N GLU A 117 -21.64 -87.93 -38.61
CA GLU A 117 -22.84 -88.57 -38.08
C GLU A 117 -22.51 -89.88 -37.36
N ALA A 118 -21.37 -90.51 -37.63
CA ALA A 118 -20.94 -91.72 -36.94
C ALA A 118 -20.52 -91.41 -35.49
N PRO A 119 -20.74 -92.32 -34.52
CA PRO A 119 -20.28 -92.14 -33.16
C PRO A 119 -18.74 -92.08 -33.14
N ARG A 120 -18.19 -91.16 -32.34
CA ARG A 120 -16.74 -91.03 -32.14
C ARG A 120 -16.19 -92.20 -31.32
N TYR A 121 -16.97 -92.67 -30.35
CA TYR A 121 -16.69 -93.86 -29.55
C TYR A 121 -17.97 -94.32 -28.82
N THR A 122 -17.90 -95.45 -28.12
CA THR A 122 -18.98 -95.97 -27.26
C THR A 122 -18.54 -95.90 -25.80
N LEU A 123 -19.40 -95.37 -24.94
CA LEU A 123 -19.22 -95.25 -23.49
C LEU A 123 -19.51 -96.59 -22.81
N SER A 124 -18.70 -96.95 -21.81
CA SER A 124 -18.84 -98.21 -21.06
C SER A 124 -18.91 -97.98 -19.55
N ARG A 125 -19.86 -98.65 -18.88
CA ARG A 125 -19.98 -98.60 -17.40
C ARG A 125 -18.77 -99.16 -16.66
N GLN A 126 -17.93 -99.93 -17.35
CA GLN A 126 -16.74 -100.55 -16.78
C GLN A 126 -15.48 -99.68 -16.93
N ALA A 127 -15.51 -98.67 -17.80
CA ALA A 127 -14.42 -97.73 -17.99
C ALA A 127 -14.54 -96.60 -16.95
N ALA A 128 -13.54 -96.45 -16.08
CA ALA A 128 -13.52 -95.40 -15.06
C ALA A 128 -13.65 -94.00 -15.68
N ASP A 129 -13.02 -93.78 -16.84
CA ASP A 129 -13.03 -92.51 -17.57
C ASP A 129 -14.41 -92.14 -18.14
N ASP A 130 -15.32 -93.09 -18.31
CA ASP A 130 -16.69 -92.85 -18.79
C ASP A 130 -17.67 -92.63 -17.63
N GLY A 131 -17.19 -92.64 -16.38
CA GLY A 131 -18.00 -92.48 -15.17
C GLY A 131 -18.79 -91.17 -15.13
N TRP A 132 -18.25 -90.09 -15.70
CA TRP A 132 -18.92 -88.78 -15.77
C TRP A 132 -20.30 -88.87 -16.43
N PHE A 133 -20.45 -89.67 -17.49
CA PHE A 133 -21.69 -89.81 -18.25
C PHE A 133 -22.75 -90.53 -17.42
N TYR A 134 -22.41 -91.68 -16.84
CA TYR A 134 -23.37 -92.48 -16.06
C TYR A 134 -23.73 -91.83 -14.73
N ASN A 135 -22.83 -91.07 -14.12
CA ASN A 135 -23.15 -90.28 -12.94
C ASN A 135 -24.06 -89.11 -13.31
N SER A 136 -23.81 -88.42 -14.43
CA SER A 136 -24.67 -87.36 -14.96
C SER A 136 -26.08 -87.83 -15.32
N LEU A 137 -26.25 -89.07 -15.79
CA LEU A 137 -27.58 -89.67 -16.02
C LEU A 137 -28.38 -89.90 -14.73
N LYS A 138 -27.69 -90.16 -13.61
CA LYS A 138 -28.30 -90.43 -12.29
C LYS A 138 -28.47 -89.18 -11.43
N ALA A 139 -27.81 -88.09 -11.80
CA ALA A 139 -27.86 -86.83 -11.08
C ALA A 139 -29.30 -86.29 -11.00
N SER A 140 -29.66 -85.72 -9.86
CA SER A 140 -30.96 -85.06 -9.65
C SER A 140 -31.08 -83.79 -10.50
N ALA A 141 -29.97 -83.05 -10.67
CA ALA A 141 -29.90 -81.86 -11.51
C ALA A 141 -30.06 -82.23 -13.00
N ARG A 142 -30.80 -81.40 -13.73
CA ARG A 142 -31.04 -81.59 -15.17
C ARG A 142 -29.79 -81.34 -16.02
N TYR A 143 -28.84 -80.58 -15.49
CA TYR A 143 -27.56 -80.31 -16.13
C TYR A 143 -26.45 -80.22 -15.09
N ASN A 144 -25.21 -80.38 -15.54
CA ASN A 144 -24.02 -80.02 -14.79
C ASN A 144 -22.99 -79.39 -15.73
N ILE A 145 -22.10 -78.58 -15.18
CA ILE A 145 -21.01 -77.96 -15.93
C ILE A 145 -19.71 -78.36 -15.26
N ASN A 146 -18.80 -78.96 -16.02
CA ASN A 146 -17.54 -79.45 -15.48
C ASN A 146 -16.39 -79.27 -16.48
N VAL A 147 -15.19 -79.04 -15.94
CA VAL A 147 -13.97 -79.07 -16.74
C VAL A 147 -13.43 -80.50 -16.77
N ASN A 148 -13.27 -81.07 -17.96
CA ASN A 148 -12.78 -82.44 -18.12
C ASN A 148 -11.88 -82.59 -19.34
N PRO A 149 -10.68 -83.21 -19.20
CA PRO A 149 -9.96 -83.75 -20.33
C PRO A 149 -10.72 -84.95 -20.91
N ASP A 150 -11.23 -84.83 -22.13
CA ASP A 150 -11.66 -86.01 -22.89
C ASP A 150 -10.40 -86.73 -23.38
N LEU A 151 -10.04 -87.84 -22.73
CA LEU A 151 -8.83 -88.63 -23.02
C LEU A 151 -8.87 -89.29 -24.41
N LYS A 152 -10.08 -89.54 -24.94
CA LYS A 152 -10.28 -90.17 -26.26
C LYS A 152 -10.18 -89.10 -27.37
N LEU A 153 -10.65 -87.89 -27.12
CA LEU A 153 -10.56 -86.74 -28.04
C LEU A 153 -9.28 -85.89 -27.85
N LYS A 154 -8.52 -86.13 -26.77
CA LYS A 154 -7.30 -85.38 -26.37
C LYS A 154 -7.53 -83.86 -26.29
N THR A 155 -8.71 -83.46 -25.82
CA THR A 155 -9.09 -82.05 -25.65
C THR A 155 -9.61 -81.82 -24.23
N THR A 156 -9.26 -80.68 -23.63
CA THR A 156 -9.80 -80.26 -22.34
C THR A 156 -10.82 -79.16 -22.61
N ARG A 157 -12.08 -79.43 -22.29
CA ARG A 157 -13.18 -78.49 -22.51
C ARG A 157 -13.96 -78.28 -21.22
N VAL A 158 -14.59 -77.12 -21.13
CA VAL A 158 -15.67 -76.86 -20.18
C VAL A 158 -16.93 -77.45 -20.81
N TRP A 159 -17.39 -78.58 -20.29
CA TRP A 159 -18.54 -79.29 -20.81
C TRP A 159 -19.80 -78.87 -20.08
N ILE A 160 -20.83 -78.53 -20.84
CA ILE A 160 -22.18 -78.27 -20.32
C ILE A 160 -23.01 -79.50 -20.62
N ASN A 161 -23.18 -80.39 -19.65
CA ASN A 161 -23.89 -81.65 -19.83
C ASN A 161 -25.36 -81.47 -19.46
N VAL A 162 -26.28 -81.67 -20.41
CA VAL A 162 -27.73 -81.54 -20.19
C VAL A 162 -28.43 -82.88 -20.45
N GLN A 163 -29.26 -83.31 -19.50
CA GLN A 163 -30.05 -84.53 -19.62
C GLN A 163 -31.15 -84.37 -20.68
N VAL A 164 -31.16 -85.26 -21.67
CA VAL A 164 -32.30 -85.44 -22.57
C VAL A 164 -33.31 -86.34 -21.89
N ARG A 165 -34.52 -85.81 -21.66
CA ARG A 165 -35.59 -86.50 -20.94
C ARG A 165 -36.79 -86.78 -21.84
N ASP A 166 -37.35 -87.96 -21.69
CA ASP A 166 -38.63 -88.36 -22.28
C ASP A 166 -39.61 -88.67 -21.15
N GLY A 167 -40.47 -87.70 -20.83
CA GLY A 167 -41.19 -87.68 -19.56
C GLY A 167 -40.20 -87.69 -18.38
N ASP A 168 -40.38 -88.63 -17.46
CA ASP A 168 -39.51 -88.78 -16.28
C ASP A 168 -38.20 -89.55 -16.56
N LYS A 169 -38.07 -90.18 -17.74
CA LYS A 169 -36.92 -91.02 -18.08
C LYS A 169 -35.82 -90.21 -18.77
N VAL A 170 -34.60 -90.28 -18.25
CA VAL A 170 -33.41 -89.76 -18.95
C VAL A 170 -33.00 -90.75 -20.05
N ILE A 171 -33.04 -90.32 -21.31
CA ILE A 171 -32.75 -91.14 -22.50
C ILE A 171 -31.38 -90.84 -23.14
N GLY A 172 -30.71 -89.78 -22.71
CA GLY A 172 -29.35 -89.44 -23.14
C GLY A 172 -28.83 -88.18 -22.47
N LEU A 173 -27.63 -87.77 -22.86
CA LEU A 173 -27.02 -86.49 -22.49
C LEU A 173 -26.62 -85.76 -23.76
N THR A 174 -26.84 -84.45 -23.82
CA THR A 174 -26.34 -83.60 -24.91
C THR A 174 -25.84 -82.29 -24.32
N GLY A 175 -25.11 -81.52 -25.10
CA GLY A 175 -24.49 -80.33 -24.56
C GLY A 175 -23.50 -79.67 -25.49
N ALA A 176 -22.87 -78.64 -24.97
CA ALA A 176 -21.82 -77.88 -25.62
C ALA A 176 -20.48 -78.06 -24.92
N GLY A 177 -19.39 -77.80 -25.64
CA GLY A 177 -18.03 -77.81 -25.08
C GLY A 177 -17.28 -76.53 -25.42
N LEU A 178 -16.87 -75.75 -24.41
CA LEU A 178 -16.00 -74.58 -24.59
C LEU A 178 -14.54 -74.98 -24.47
N ASP A 179 -13.68 -74.46 -25.35
CA ASP A 179 -12.23 -74.66 -25.24
C ASP A 179 -11.70 -74.05 -23.92
N VAL A 180 -11.00 -74.85 -23.10
CA VAL A 180 -10.49 -74.38 -21.80
C VAL A 180 -9.44 -73.30 -21.98
N GLY A 181 -8.61 -73.35 -23.02
CA GLY A 181 -7.60 -72.33 -23.28
C GLY A 181 -8.22 -70.96 -23.58
N GLY A 182 -9.24 -70.91 -24.43
CA GLY A 182 -10.04 -69.72 -24.68
C GLY A 182 -10.79 -69.25 -23.44
N PHE A 183 -11.46 -70.17 -22.75
CA PHE A 183 -12.21 -69.87 -21.53
C PHE A 183 -11.31 -69.28 -20.42
N LEU A 184 -10.12 -69.85 -20.18
CA LEU A 184 -9.18 -69.32 -19.18
C LEU A 184 -8.64 -67.94 -19.59
N ARG A 185 -8.34 -67.71 -20.87
CA ARG A 185 -7.88 -66.39 -21.34
C ARG A 185 -8.95 -65.31 -21.22
N ASP A 186 -10.19 -65.64 -21.59
CA ASP A 186 -11.27 -64.66 -21.68
C ASP A 186 -11.90 -64.36 -20.32
N PHE A 187 -11.85 -65.31 -19.39
CA PHE A 187 -12.59 -65.24 -18.12
C PHE A 187 -11.74 -65.36 -16.85
N VAL A 188 -10.53 -65.93 -16.91
CA VAL A 188 -9.69 -66.18 -15.73
C VAL A 188 -8.39 -65.35 -15.75
N ASN A 189 -7.88 -64.97 -16.91
CA ASN A 189 -6.71 -64.10 -17.00
C ASN A 189 -7.09 -62.64 -16.71
N SER A 190 -6.68 -62.12 -15.54
CA SER A 190 -6.95 -60.74 -15.13
C SER A 190 -6.03 -59.73 -15.85
N GLY A 191 -4.82 -60.13 -16.22
CA GLY A 191 -3.74 -59.22 -16.66
C GLY A 191 -3.28 -58.22 -15.60
N GLN A 192 -3.83 -58.26 -14.38
CA GLN A 192 -3.53 -57.33 -13.30
C GLN A 192 -2.58 -57.96 -12.28
N PRO A 193 -1.44 -57.32 -11.95
CA PRO A 193 -0.53 -57.82 -10.92
C PRO A 193 -1.24 -58.02 -9.58
N GLY A 194 -1.04 -59.18 -8.95
CA GLY A 194 -1.60 -59.48 -7.63
C GLY A 194 -3.10 -59.83 -7.60
N VAL A 195 -3.75 -60.03 -8.76
CA VAL A 195 -5.17 -60.40 -8.85
C VAL A 195 -5.33 -61.74 -9.56
N THR A 196 -5.84 -62.75 -8.85
CA THR A 196 -6.00 -64.13 -9.35
C THR A 196 -7.47 -64.55 -9.29
N PRO A 197 -8.18 -64.56 -10.43
CA PRO A 197 -9.52 -65.13 -10.54
C PRO A 197 -9.49 -66.66 -10.44
N ILE A 198 -10.49 -67.24 -9.78
CA ILE A 198 -10.69 -68.69 -9.62
C ILE A 198 -12.19 -68.97 -9.74
N ILE A 199 -12.57 -70.03 -10.46
CA ILE A 199 -13.97 -70.49 -10.49
C ILE A 199 -14.04 -71.79 -9.70
N VAL A 200 -15.01 -71.90 -8.81
CA VAL A 200 -15.25 -73.11 -8.01
C VAL A 200 -16.73 -73.50 -8.06
N ASP A 201 -17.05 -74.75 -7.77
CA ASP A 201 -18.44 -75.20 -7.61
C ASP A 201 -19.01 -74.85 -6.20
N GLU A 202 -20.19 -75.38 -5.88
CA GLU A 202 -20.85 -75.17 -4.58
C GLU A 202 -20.07 -75.75 -3.39
N ASP A 203 -19.25 -76.78 -3.63
CA ASP A 203 -18.45 -77.45 -2.61
C ASP A 203 -17.03 -76.87 -2.49
N GLY A 204 -16.64 -75.98 -3.40
CA GLY A 204 -15.32 -75.34 -3.45
C GLY A 204 -14.28 -76.10 -4.27
N ALA A 205 -14.70 -77.04 -5.13
CA ALA A 205 -13.79 -77.68 -6.09
C ALA A 205 -13.50 -76.71 -7.25
N ILE A 206 -12.22 -76.53 -7.57
CA ILE A 206 -11.76 -75.58 -8.57
C ILE A 206 -12.15 -76.05 -9.97
N GLN A 207 -13.04 -75.32 -10.64
CA GLN A 207 -13.45 -75.55 -12.01
C GLN A 207 -12.49 -74.87 -12.99
N ALA A 208 -11.95 -73.70 -12.65
CA ALA A 208 -11.04 -72.98 -13.53
C ALA A 208 -9.97 -72.20 -12.77
N HIS A 209 -8.71 -72.33 -13.22
CA HIS A 209 -7.54 -71.67 -12.67
C HIS A 209 -6.44 -71.54 -13.73
N MET A 210 -5.59 -70.50 -13.65
CA MET A 210 -4.49 -70.27 -14.61
C MET A 210 -3.44 -71.38 -14.57
N ASP A 211 -3.19 -71.94 -13.38
CA ASP A 211 -2.45 -73.19 -13.22
C ASP A 211 -3.40 -74.40 -13.38
N PRO A 212 -3.29 -75.16 -14.48
CA PRO A 212 -4.19 -76.29 -14.77
C PRO A 212 -3.99 -77.47 -13.81
N THR A 213 -2.92 -77.51 -13.02
CA THR A 213 -2.68 -78.57 -12.02
C THR A 213 -3.59 -78.43 -10.80
N LEU A 214 -4.16 -77.25 -10.59
CA LEU A 214 -5.08 -76.93 -9.49
C LEU A 214 -6.54 -77.22 -9.83
N ILE A 215 -6.87 -77.50 -11.10
CA ILE A 215 -8.25 -77.75 -11.53
C ILE A 215 -8.72 -79.14 -11.07
N ALA A 216 -9.88 -79.18 -10.42
CA ALA A 216 -10.58 -80.40 -10.01
C ALA A 216 -11.39 -80.99 -11.17
N TYR A 217 -10.70 -81.71 -12.06
CA TYR A 217 -11.34 -82.39 -13.17
C TYR A 217 -12.40 -83.41 -12.68
N ASN A 218 -13.53 -83.49 -13.37
CA ASN A 218 -14.63 -84.44 -13.11
C ASN A 218 -15.42 -84.31 -11.79
N SER A 219 -15.23 -83.21 -11.06
CA SER A 219 -15.95 -82.89 -9.81
C SER A 219 -17.47 -82.78 -10.00
N GLY A 220 -17.94 -82.00 -10.98
CA GLY A 220 -19.37 -81.74 -11.21
C GLY A 220 -20.23 -82.94 -11.61
N ALA A 221 -19.62 -84.07 -12.01
CA ALA A 221 -20.35 -85.29 -12.36
C ALA A 221 -20.38 -86.32 -11.21
N SER A 222 -19.40 -86.31 -10.31
CA SER A 222 -19.19 -87.41 -9.35
C SER A 222 -19.69 -87.13 -7.93
N GLY A 223 -20.08 -85.89 -7.62
CA GLY A 223 -20.35 -85.45 -6.25
C GLY A 223 -19.12 -85.57 -5.34
N THR A 224 -19.24 -85.10 -4.10
CA THR A 224 -18.16 -84.97 -3.09
C THR A 224 -17.33 -86.23 -2.77
N GLN A 225 -17.64 -87.40 -3.35
CA GLN A 225 -16.88 -88.63 -3.14
C GLN A 225 -15.75 -88.85 -4.17
N GLY A 226 -15.73 -88.13 -5.30
CA GLY A 226 -14.73 -88.32 -6.37
C GLY A 226 -13.54 -87.36 -6.34
N ALA A 227 -13.70 -86.19 -5.70
CA ALA A 227 -12.60 -85.25 -5.49
C ALA A 227 -11.71 -85.76 -4.36
N SER A 228 -10.79 -86.69 -4.69
CA SER A 228 -9.55 -86.86 -3.93
C SER A 228 -9.05 -85.46 -3.60
N GLY A 229 -8.69 -85.15 -2.35
CA GLY A 229 -8.45 -83.79 -1.84
C GLY A 229 -7.34 -82.95 -2.51
N ARG A 230 -7.09 -83.09 -3.81
CA ARG A 230 -6.34 -82.23 -4.73
C ARG A 230 -7.36 -81.45 -5.57
N GLY A 231 -7.19 -80.13 -5.67
CA GLY A 231 -8.07 -79.26 -6.47
C GLY A 231 -9.23 -78.60 -5.72
N MET A 232 -9.32 -78.74 -4.39
CA MET A 232 -10.20 -77.90 -3.58
C MET A 232 -9.54 -76.55 -3.33
N VAL A 233 -10.29 -75.45 -3.39
CA VAL A 233 -9.77 -74.10 -3.13
C VAL A 233 -9.15 -73.98 -1.73
N PHE A 234 -9.68 -74.71 -0.76
CA PHE A 234 -9.18 -74.73 0.62
C PHE A 234 -7.75 -75.27 0.77
N ASN A 235 -7.25 -76.00 -0.22
CA ASN A 235 -5.88 -76.52 -0.22
C ASN A 235 -4.84 -75.48 -0.64
N LEU A 236 -5.28 -74.39 -1.27
CA LEU A 236 -4.42 -73.25 -1.58
C LEU A 236 -4.08 -72.45 -0.32
N LEU A 237 -4.86 -72.63 0.74
CA LEU A 237 -4.73 -71.87 1.98
C LEU A 237 -3.73 -72.50 2.94
N ASP A 238 -2.88 -71.66 3.53
CA ASP A 238 -1.91 -72.04 4.56
C ASP A 238 -2.60 -72.70 5.78
N PRO A 239 -1.95 -73.67 6.45
CA PRO A 239 -2.54 -74.35 7.61
C PRO A 239 -2.95 -73.36 8.72
N GLY A 240 -4.22 -73.40 9.14
CA GLY A 240 -4.74 -72.63 10.27
C GLY A 240 -5.18 -71.20 9.98
N SER A 241 -5.27 -70.78 8.71
CA SER A 241 -5.68 -69.41 8.34
C SER A 241 -6.79 -69.38 7.28
N GLY A 242 -7.88 -68.66 7.55
CA GLY A 242 -8.92 -68.29 6.58
C GLY A 242 -9.84 -69.39 6.02
N ARG A 243 -9.60 -70.69 6.30
CA ARG A 243 -10.42 -71.80 5.74
C ARG A 243 -11.89 -71.75 6.13
N ASP A 244 -12.19 -71.52 7.41
CA ASP A 244 -13.57 -71.45 7.89
C ASP A 244 -14.26 -70.15 7.48
N GLU A 245 -13.49 -69.06 7.36
CA GLU A 245 -13.96 -67.77 6.83
C GLU A 245 -14.35 -67.90 5.35
N LEU A 246 -13.51 -68.53 4.53
CA LEU A 246 -13.81 -68.77 3.12
C LEU A 246 -15.04 -69.68 2.95
N ARG A 247 -15.16 -70.73 3.77
CA ARG A 247 -16.34 -71.61 3.75
C ARG A 247 -17.62 -70.83 4.10
N SER A 248 -17.54 -69.96 5.10
CA SER A 248 -18.65 -69.10 5.49
C SER A 248 -19.02 -68.11 4.38
N ALA A 249 -18.03 -67.53 3.68
CA ALA A 249 -18.25 -66.63 2.56
C ALA A 249 -18.92 -67.31 1.36
N LEU A 250 -18.52 -68.55 1.03
CA LEU A 250 -19.17 -69.36 -0.02
C LEU A 250 -20.66 -69.59 0.31
N HIS A 251 -20.96 -70.06 1.53
CA HIS A 251 -22.36 -70.28 1.93
C HIS A 251 -23.19 -68.99 1.99
N ALA A 252 -22.59 -67.89 2.45
CA ALA A 252 -23.27 -66.60 2.48
C ALA A 252 -23.57 -66.07 1.07
N ALA A 253 -22.65 -66.27 0.11
CA ALA A 253 -22.87 -65.87 -1.29
C ALA A 253 -23.97 -66.72 -1.97
N GLN A 254 -24.14 -67.98 -1.58
CA GLN A 254 -25.27 -68.81 -2.02
C GLN A 254 -26.60 -68.31 -1.48
N ALA A 255 -26.64 -67.91 -0.21
CA ALA A 255 -27.85 -67.42 0.45
C ALA A 255 -28.32 -66.07 -0.12
N ASP A 256 -27.39 -65.22 -0.55
CA ASP A 256 -27.67 -63.94 -1.22
C ASP A 256 -26.85 -63.78 -2.52
N PRO A 257 -27.36 -64.30 -3.65
CA PRO A 257 -26.64 -64.27 -4.94
C PRO A 257 -26.39 -62.86 -5.52
N GLN A 258 -27.00 -61.82 -4.95
CA GLN A 258 -26.80 -60.44 -5.41
C GLN A 258 -25.61 -59.77 -4.73
N SER A 259 -25.15 -60.28 -3.59
CA SER A 259 -24.01 -59.71 -2.86
C SER A 259 -22.69 -60.40 -3.18
N VAL A 260 -21.59 -59.69 -2.88
CA VAL A 260 -20.26 -60.29 -2.77
C VAL A 260 -19.99 -60.53 -1.30
N GLN A 261 -19.39 -61.67 -1.01
CA GLN A 261 -18.88 -62.01 0.32
C GLN A 261 -17.36 -62.04 0.27
N SER A 262 -16.68 -61.52 1.29
CA SER A 262 -15.22 -61.44 1.29
C SER A 262 -14.63 -62.05 2.55
N ALA A 263 -13.53 -62.78 2.42
CA ALA A 263 -12.81 -63.44 3.50
C ALA A 263 -11.31 -63.15 3.40
N TRP A 264 -10.62 -63.04 4.54
CA TRP A 264 -9.16 -62.96 4.55
C TRP A 264 -8.58 -64.35 4.64
N VAL A 265 -7.54 -64.60 3.85
CA VAL A 265 -6.84 -65.87 3.83
C VAL A 265 -5.33 -65.64 3.77
N SER A 266 -4.55 -66.67 4.06
CA SER A 266 -3.11 -66.67 3.78
C SER A 266 -2.81 -67.71 2.71
N ILE A 267 -2.10 -67.30 1.68
CA ILE A 267 -1.62 -68.15 0.58
C ILE A 267 -0.13 -67.84 0.42
N ASP A 268 0.71 -68.87 0.49
CA ASP A 268 2.18 -68.76 0.40
C ASP A 268 2.79 -67.77 1.43
N GLY A 269 2.22 -67.70 2.63
CA GLY A 269 2.64 -66.80 3.71
C GLY A 269 2.25 -65.33 3.52
N VAL A 270 1.48 -65.00 2.48
CA VAL A 270 0.98 -63.65 2.20
C VAL A 270 -0.49 -63.56 2.57
N ARG A 271 -0.86 -62.54 3.36
CA ARG A 271 -2.25 -62.25 3.69
C ARG A 271 -2.96 -61.62 2.48
N GLN A 272 -3.94 -62.34 1.95
CA GLN A 272 -4.67 -61.99 0.74
C GLN A 272 -6.17 -61.93 1.02
N LEU A 273 -6.87 -61.09 0.28
CA LEU A 273 -8.33 -60.97 0.36
C LEU A 273 -8.98 -61.81 -0.74
N VAL A 274 -9.97 -62.61 -0.39
CA VAL A 274 -10.78 -63.38 -1.35
C VAL A 274 -12.19 -62.83 -1.37
N SER A 275 -12.65 -62.40 -2.55
CA SER A 275 -14.02 -61.95 -2.78
C SER A 275 -14.78 -62.97 -3.62
N VAL A 276 -15.96 -63.36 -3.16
CA VAL A 276 -16.78 -64.48 -3.62
C VAL A 276 -18.14 -63.99 -4.11
N ALA A 277 -18.54 -64.35 -5.32
CA ALA A 277 -19.90 -64.13 -5.80
C ALA A 277 -20.46 -65.39 -6.46
N TYR A 278 -21.75 -65.66 -6.23
CA TYR A 278 -22.41 -66.89 -6.68
C TYR A 278 -23.23 -66.67 -7.97
N MET A 279 -23.27 -67.69 -8.82
CA MET A 279 -24.04 -67.73 -10.07
C MET A 279 -25.05 -68.89 -10.00
N PRO A 280 -26.30 -68.62 -9.59
CA PRO A 280 -27.32 -69.67 -9.40
C PRO A 280 -27.57 -70.50 -10.65
N GLU A 281 -27.52 -69.89 -11.83
CA GLU A 281 -27.76 -70.56 -13.10
C GLU A 281 -26.65 -71.56 -13.47
N LEU A 282 -25.45 -71.40 -12.90
CA LEU A 282 -24.29 -72.23 -13.23
C LEU A 282 -23.87 -73.14 -12.06
N HIS A 283 -24.45 -72.96 -10.86
CA HIS A 283 -24.02 -73.61 -9.62
C HIS A 283 -22.53 -73.39 -9.31
N TRP A 284 -22.02 -72.20 -9.67
CA TRP A 284 -20.61 -71.84 -9.53
C TRP A 284 -20.43 -70.58 -8.71
N HIS A 285 -19.28 -70.49 -8.05
CA HIS A 285 -18.76 -69.25 -7.47
C HIS A 285 -17.59 -68.72 -8.29
N VAL A 286 -17.57 -67.40 -8.44
CA VAL A 286 -16.39 -66.67 -8.91
C VAL A 286 -15.68 -66.12 -7.69
N LEU A 287 -14.42 -66.50 -7.54
CA LEU A 287 -13.51 -66.02 -6.51
C LEU A 287 -12.48 -65.11 -7.17
N THR A 288 -12.19 -63.98 -6.53
CA THR A 288 -11.01 -63.18 -6.87
C THR A 288 -10.12 -63.13 -5.64
N VAL A 289 -8.92 -63.67 -5.76
CA VAL A 289 -7.87 -63.56 -4.76
C VAL A 289 -7.03 -62.32 -5.08
N VAL A 290 -6.94 -61.40 -4.12
CA VAL A 290 -6.21 -60.14 -4.27
C VAL A 290 -5.10 -60.05 -3.22
N ASP A 291 -3.86 -59.99 -3.68
CA ASP A 291 -2.71 -59.57 -2.89
C ASP A 291 -2.66 -58.04 -2.89
N LEU A 292 -3.14 -57.42 -1.81
CA LEU A 292 -3.10 -55.96 -1.66
C LEU A 292 -1.67 -55.41 -1.60
N GLY A 293 -0.68 -56.26 -1.31
CA GLY A 293 0.76 -56.05 -1.37
C GLY A 293 1.26 -55.75 -2.77
N ALA A 294 0.98 -56.68 -3.69
CA ALA A 294 1.45 -56.66 -5.07
C ALA A 294 0.51 -55.91 -6.03
N ALA A 295 -0.80 -55.95 -5.77
CA ALA A 295 -1.78 -55.16 -6.50
C ALA A 295 -1.52 -53.68 -6.15
N ARG A 296 -1.08 -52.90 -7.15
CA ARG A 296 -0.96 -51.44 -7.04
C ARG A 296 -2.35 -50.79 -7.02
N VAL A 297 -3.18 -51.14 -6.02
CA VAL A 297 -4.55 -50.63 -5.87
C VAL A 297 -4.53 -49.12 -5.58
N LEU A 298 -3.46 -48.63 -4.93
CA LEU A 298 -3.13 -47.22 -4.86
C LEU A 298 -1.73 -47.00 -5.43
N ASP A 299 -1.60 -46.10 -6.40
CA ASP A 299 -0.31 -45.55 -6.80
C ASP A 299 0.26 -44.78 -5.60
N THR A 300 1.16 -45.44 -4.86
CA THR A 300 1.81 -44.84 -3.68
C THR A 300 2.90 -43.83 -4.09
N ASP A 301 3.19 -43.74 -5.39
CA ASP A 301 4.22 -42.88 -5.96
C ASP A 301 3.95 -41.39 -5.70
N TRP A 302 2.68 -40.98 -5.57
CA TRP A 302 2.33 -39.60 -5.21
C TRP A 302 2.25 -39.35 -3.69
N LEU A 303 2.14 -40.41 -2.87
CA LEU A 303 2.02 -40.27 -1.42
C LEU A 303 3.35 -39.83 -0.78
N TRP A 304 4.48 -40.27 -1.31
CA TRP A 304 5.80 -39.80 -0.86
C TRP A 304 6.01 -38.30 -1.07
N PRO A 305 5.77 -37.72 -2.26
CA PRO A 305 5.83 -36.27 -2.42
C PRO A 305 4.76 -35.55 -1.60
N ALA A 306 3.59 -36.14 -1.36
CA ALA A 306 2.58 -35.56 -0.46
C ALA A 306 3.04 -35.54 1.01
N ALA A 307 3.67 -36.61 1.50
CA ALA A 307 4.23 -36.68 2.85
C ALA A 307 5.40 -35.70 3.02
N ILE A 308 6.29 -35.62 2.02
CA ILE A 308 7.34 -34.58 1.96
C ILE A 308 6.69 -33.19 1.97
N GLY A 309 5.62 -32.99 1.19
CA GLY A 309 4.84 -31.76 1.18
C GLY A 309 4.23 -31.41 2.54
N LEU A 310 3.73 -32.39 3.29
CA LEU A 310 3.17 -32.19 4.63
C LEU A 310 4.25 -31.89 5.68
N VAL A 311 5.41 -32.54 5.59
CA VAL A 311 6.58 -32.21 6.44
C VAL A 311 7.08 -30.81 6.11
N LEU A 312 7.16 -30.44 4.84
CA LEU A 312 7.48 -29.09 4.40
C LEU A 312 6.41 -28.09 4.86
N LEU A 313 5.13 -28.44 4.84
CA LEU A 313 4.04 -27.62 5.35
C LEU A 313 4.14 -27.44 6.87
N PHE A 314 4.49 -28.49 7.61
CA PHE A 314 4.67 -28.43 9.05
C PHE A 314 5.92 -27.61 9.42
N ALA A 315 7.02 -27.79 8.69
CA ALA A 315 8.20 -26.94 8.78
C ALA A 315 7.87 -25.49 8.41
N ALA A 316 7.03 -25.28 7.40
CA ALA A 316 6.51 -23.96 7.02
C ALA A 316 5.58 -23.39 8.09
N LEU A 317 4.79 -24.19 8.79
CA LEU A 317 3.94 -23.77 9.92
C LEU A 317 4.79 -23.44 11.15
N LEU A 318 5.85 -24.18 11.43
CA LEU A 318 6.81 -23.85 12.49
C LEU A 318 7.61 -22.60 12.13
N LEU A 319 8.00 -22.43 10.87
CA LEU A 319 8.55 -21.19 10.34
C LEU A 319 7.52 -20.06 10.41
N CYS A 320 6.25 -20.32 10.10
CA CYS A 320 5.17 -19.35 10.15
C CYS A 320 4.82 -18.99 11.59
N PHE A 321 4.94 -19.92 12.54
CA PHE A 321 4.74 -19.73 13.96
C PHE A 321 5.92 -19.00 14.58
N GLY A 322 7.15 -19.36 14.22
CA GLY A 322 8.36 -18.60 14.53
C GLY A 322 8.28 -17.19 13.95
N TYR A 323 7.80 -17.06 12.72
CA TYR A 323 7.48 -15.80 12.07
C TYR A 323 6.32 -15.07 12.76
N ALA A 324 5.33 -15.77 13.31
CA ALA A 324 4.20 -15.19 14.03
C ALA A 324 4.63 -14.69 15.40
N ILE A 325 5.42 -15.44 16.18
CA ILE A 325 6.10 -14.98 17.39
C ILE A 325 6.99 -13.78 17.07
N GLU A 326 7.73 -13.86 15.96
CA GLU A 326 8.52 -12.75 15.46
C GLU A 326 7.63 -11.55 15.12
N ARG A 327 6.45 -11.74 14.53
CA ARG A 327 5.58 -10.68 14.02
C ARG A 327 4.59 -10.12 15.05
N LEU A 328 4.17 -10.92 16.01
CA LEU A 328 3.12 -10.62 17.00
C LEU A 328 3.71 -10.24 18.36
N MET A 329 4.92 -10.72 18.70
CA MET A 329 5.57 -10.39 19.97
C MET A 329 6.89 -9.66 19.78
N LEU A 330 7.89 -10.28 19.13
CA LEU A 330 9.25 -9.72 19.09
C LEU A 330 9.36 -8.45 18.23
N ARG A 331 8.72 -8.40 17.06
CA ARG A 331 8.71 -7.23 16.18
C ARG A 331 7.91 -6.09 16.78
N PRO A 332 6.70 -6.27 17.35
CA PRO A 332 6.02 -5.20 18.06
C PRO A 332 6.85 -4.64 19.20
N LEU A 333 7.53 -5.50 19.98
CA LEU A 333 8.43 -5.06 21.04
C LEU A 333 9.63 -4.25 20.51
N ARG A 334 10.31 -4.75 19.47
CA ARG A 334 11.45 -4.05 18.83
C ARG A 334 11.01 -2.76 18.14
N ARG A 335 9.83 -2.74 17.53
CA ARG A 335 9.25 -1.54 16.90
C ARG A 335 8.81 -0.52 17.93
N LEU A 336 8.24 -0.96 19.05
CA LEU A 336 7.92 -0.08 20.18
C LEU A 336 9.20 0.54 20.74
N GLN A 337 10.26 -0.26 20.91
CA GLN A 337 11.59 0.22 21.31
C GLN A 337 12.17 1.24 20.30
N GLN A 338 12.08 0.97 19.01
CA GLN A 338 12.54 1.89 17.96
C GLN A 338 11.70 3.18 17.92
N SER A 339 10.38 3.06 18.11
CA SER A 339 9.46 4.19 18.16
C SER A 339 9.74 5.08 19.36
N ALA A 340 10.01 4.49 20.52
CA ALA A 340 10.43 5.23 21.71
C ALA A 340 11.74 6.00 21.48
N ARG A 341 12.73 5.40 20.79
CA ARG A 341 13.98 6.09 20.41
C ARG A 341 13.75 7.20 19.39
N ALA A 342 12.88 6.99 18.41
CA ALA A 342 12.53 7.99 17.41
C ALA A 342 11.80 9.20 18.04
N ILE A 343 10.88 8.95 18.99
CA ILE A 343 10.23 9.98 19.82
C ILE A 343 11.27 10.76 20.62
N ALA A 344 12.23 10.08 21.25
CA ALA A 344 13.30 10.74 22.01
C ALA A 344 14.19 11.64 21.13
N ASN A 345 14.35 11.30 19.84
CA ASN A 345 15.07 12.10 18.85
C ASN A 345 14.19 13.13 18.13
N GLY A 346 12.96 13.39 18.59
CA GLY A 346 12.08 14.44 18.07
C GLY A 346 11.11 14.02 16.96
N SER A 347 11.03 12.73 16.60
CA SER A 347 10.06 12.22 15.62
C SER A 347 8.81 11.68 16.33
N TYR A 348 7.75 12.50 16.41
CA TYR A 348 6.53 12.18 17.15
C TYR A 348 5.42 11.53 16.32
N ASP A 349 5.57 11.48 14.99
CA ASP A 349 4.60 10.85 14.07
C ASP A 349 4.91 9.37 13.82
N VAL A 350 5.43 8.69 14.83
CA VAL A 350 5.76 7.27 14.70
C VAL A 350 4.50 6.48 14.97
N ARG A 351 4.04 5.72 13.97
CA ARG A 351 2.91 4.79 14.13
C ARG A 351 3.28 3.69 15.07
N LEU A 352 2.81 3.82 16.31
CA LEU A 352 2.96 2.80 17.32
C LEU A 352 2.22 1.55 16.86
N PRO A 353 2.80 0.35 17.09
CA PRO A 353 2.24 -0.89 16.61
C PRO A 353 0.82 -1.07 17.18
N PRO A 354 -0.17 -1.44 16.34
CA PRO A 354 -1.57 -1.52 16.74
C PRO A 354 -1.69 -2.47 17.94
N GLY A 355 -2.21 -1.95 19.05
CA GLY A 355 -2.22 -2.67 20.31
C GLY A 355 -3.20 -3.83 20.26
N GLY A 356 -2.72 -5.03 20.59
CA GLY A 356 -3.59 -6.12 20.99
C GLY A 356 -4.40 -5.75 22.24
N GLN A 357 -5.35 -6.58 22.63
CA GLN A 357 -6.01 -6.45 23.94
C GLN A 357 -5.16 -7.09 25.05
N ASP A 358 -3.87 -7.26 24.80
CA ASP A 358 -2.88 -7.84 25.67
C ASP A 358 -2.02 -6.75 26.32
N GLU A 359 -1.12 -7.17 27.20
CA GLU A 359 -0.26 -6.31 28.01
C GLU A 359 0.73 -5.50 27.15
N ILE A 360 1.12 -6.04 25.98
CA ILE A 360 1.95 -5.32 25.00
C ILE A 360 1.12 -4.23 24.31
N GLY A 361 -0.15 -4.51 24.03
CA GLY A 361 -1.09 -3.52 23.53
C GLY A 361 -1.41 -2.41 24.52
N ASP A 362 -1.55 -2.71 25.82
CA ASP A 362 -1.69 -1.71 26.88
C ASP A 362 -0.47 -0.79 26.95
N LEU A 363 0.73 -1.35 26.85
CA LEU A 363 1.96 -0.57 26.82
C LEU A 363 2.07 0.29 25.55
N SER A 364 1.68 -0.25 24.39
CA SER A 364 1.63 0.50 23.13
C SER A 364 0.63 1.66 23.21
N ARG A 365 -0.54 1.46 23.85
CA ARG A 365 -1.54 2.50 24.11
C ARG A 365 -1.01 3.60 25.02
N ALA A 366 -0.34 3.24 26.13
CA ALA A 366 0.23 4.22 27.05
C ALA A 366 1.34 5.07 26.40
N PHE A 367 2.22 4.45 25.62
CA PHE A 367 3.20 5.17 24.80
C PHE A 367 2.53 6.01 23.70
N GLY A 368 1.38 5.56 23.18
CA GLY A 368 0.54 6.31 22.23
C GLY A 368 0.00 7.58 22.82
N VAL A 369 -0.59 7.52 24.01
CA VAL A 369 -1.06 8.70 24.73
C VAL A 369 0.08 9.68 25.00
N MET A 370 1.26 9.19 25.38
CA MET A 370 2.44 10.04 25.58
C MET A 370 2.92 10.70 24.27
N ALA A 371 3.06 9.92 23.20
CA ALA A 371 3.49 10.41 21.89
C ALA A 371 2.48 11.42 21.32
N ASP A 372 1.18 11.14 21.44
CA ASP A 372 0.10 12.03 21.06
C ASP A 372 0.11 13.32 21.89
N LYS A 373 0.39 13.23 23.19
CA LYS A 373 0.48 14.42 24.05
C LYS A 373 1.68 15.28 23.69
N VAL A 374 2.84 14.68 23.43
CA VAL A 374 4.05 15.42 23.00
C VAL A 374 3.88 15.97 21.59
N ARG A 375 3.25 15.24 20.66
CA ARG A 375 2.89 15.74 19.33
C ARG A 375 1.90 16.88 19.42
N GLN A 376 0.85 16.75 20.22
CA GLN A 376 -0.13 17.82 20.44
C GLN A 376 0.55 19.06 21.01
N HIS A 377 1.43 18.90 22.01
CA HIS A 377 2.14 20.03 22.58
C HIS A 377 3.13 20.66 21.59
N THR A 378 3.82 19.85 20.78
CA THR A 378 4.71 20.34 19.72
C THR A 378 3.94 21.03 18.62
N ALA A 379 2.78 20.51 18.19
CA ALA A 379 1.91 21.12 17.20
C ALA A 379 1.24 22.41 17.73
N GLU A 380 0.85 22.44 19.01
CA GLU A 380 0.37 23.65 19.69
C GLU A 380 1.48 24.71 19.78
N LEU A 381 2.71 24.30 20.09
CA LEU A 381 3.89 25.17 20.09
C LEU A 381 4.22 25.69 18.69
N GLU A 382 4.24 24.83 17.67
CA GLU A 382 4.46 25.21 16.28
C GLU A 382 3.33 26.11 15.75
N SER A 383 2.08 25.84 16.11
CA SER A 383 0.94 26.71 15.78
C SER A 383 1.09 28.07 16.45
N LYS A 384 1.45 28.13 17.73
CA LYS A 384 1.71 29.38 18.44
C LYS A 384 2.91 30.13 17.87
N VAL A 385 3.99 29.42 17.54
CA VAL A 385 5.17 30.02 16.90
C VAL A 385 4.79 30.57 15.53
N ARG A 386 4.02 29.83 14.72
CA ARG A 386 3.56 30.28 13.40
C ARG A 386 2.61 31.48 13.50
N GLU A 387 1.68 31.46 14.44
CA GLU A 387 0.79 32.59 14.75
C GLU A 387 1.60 33.81 15.19
N ARG A 388 2.50 33.66 16.15
CA ARG A 388 3.38 34.76 16.61
C ARG A 388 4.32 35.26 15.52
N THR A 389 4.83 34.38 14.66
CA THR A 389 5.71 34.77 13.55
C THR A 389 4.90 35.54 12.50
N SER A 390 3.68 35.11 12.19
CA SER A 390 2.77 35.84 11.30
C SER A 390 2.40 37.21 11.88
N GLU A 391 2.01 37.27 13.16
CA GLU A 391 1.72 38.53 13.86
C GLU A 391 2.93 39.48 13.83
N LEU A 392 4.13 38.94 14.05
CA LEU A 392 5.36 39.72 14.03
C LEU A 392 5.71 40.21 12.63
N GLU A 393 5.56 39.38 11.60
CA GLU A 393 5.76 39.77 10.20
C GLU A 393 4.76 40.85 9.78
N ASP A 394 3.48 40.71 10.14
CA ASP A 394 2.44 41.67 9.82
C ASP A 394 2.69 43.00 10.55
N ALA A 395 3.07 42.97 11.83
CA ALA A 395 3.46 44.16 12.58
C ALA A 395 4.69 44.84 11.96
N ASN A 396 5.70 44.08 11.53
CA ASN A 396 6.91 44.63 10.93
C ASN A 396 6.63 45.25 9.55
N ARG A 397 5.80 44.61 8.72
CA ARG A 397 5.34 45.19 7.44
C ARG A 397 4.53 46.46 7.66
N ALA A 398 3.62 46.47 8.64
CA ALA A 398 2.84 47.65 8.99
C ALA A 398 3.74 48.79 9.47
N MET A 399 4.74 48.50 10.30
CA MET A 399 5.72 49.47 10.79
C MET A 399 6.56 50.06 9.65
N ALA A 400 7.11 49.23 8.77
CA ALA A 400 7.90 49.70 7.62
C ALA A 400 7.06 50.58 6.67
N ALA A 401 5.80 50.20 6.42
CA ALA A 401 4.88 51.00 5.61
C ALA A 401 4.54 52.35 6.27
N ALA A 402 4.36 52.37 7.60
CA ALA A 402 4.12 53.60 8.35
C ALA A 402 5.34 54.55 8.31
N HIS A 403 6.55 54.02 8.52
CA HIS A 403 7.78 54.81 8.44
C HIS A 403 7.98 55.44 7.06
N LYS A 404 7.75 54.67 5.98
CA LYS A 404 7.84 55.19 4.62
C LYS A 404 6.85 56.34 4.38
N LYS A 405 5.59 56.18 4.81
CA LYS A 405 4.57 57.24 4.68
C LYS A 405 4.93 58.50 5.44
N ILE A 406 5.54 58.37 6.63
CA ILE A 406 6.01 59.51 7.42
C ILE A 406 7.13 60.25 6.67
N GLY A 407 8.11 59.51 6.13
CA GLY A 407 9.18 60.08 5.31
C GLY A 407 8.64 60.88 4.12
N ASP A 408 7.79 60.23 3.30
CA ASP A 408 7.17 60.87 2.11
C ASP A 408 6.37 62.14 2.48
N SER A 409 5.72 62.17 3.66
CA SER A 409 4.95 63.32 4.13
C SER A 409 5.84 64.49 4.58
N ILE A 410 6.99 64.19 5.19
CA ILE A 410 7.95 65.22 5.62
C ILE A 410 8.68 65.80 4.41
N ASP A 411 9.02 64.99 3.41
CA ASP A 411 9.58 65.46 2.13
C ASP A 411 8.61 66.41 1.42
N TYR A 412 7.32 66.08 1.41
CA TYR A 412 6.29 66.96 0.89
C TYR A 412 6.18 68.28 1.67
N ALA A 413 6.31 68.25 3.00
CA ALA A 413 6.33 69.47 3.82
C ALA A 413 7.52 70.40 3.49
N SER A 414 8.69 69.84 3.11
CA SER A 414 9.84 70.63 2.66
C SER A 414 9.57 71.42 1.39
N LEU A 415 8.79 70.84 0.46
CA LEU A 415 8.36 71.57 -0.75
C LEU A 415 7.49 72.77 -0.39
N ILE A 416 6.59 72.64 0.59
CA ILE A 416 5.76 73.74 1.08
C ILE A 416 6.63 74.81 1.74
N GLN A 417 7.55 74.43 2.61
CA GLN A 417 8.45 75.37 3.29
C GLN A 417 9.36 76.11 2.30
N ARG A 418 9.90 75.43 1.29
CA ARG A 418 10.69 76.10 0.24
C ARG A 418 9.85 77.08 -0.58
N ALA A 419 8.58 76.78 -0.82
CA ALA A 419 7.70 77.64 -1.61
C ALA A 419 7.36 78.99 -0.94
N ILE A 420 7.48 79.09 0.40
CA ILE A 420 7.24 80.37 1.12
C ILE A 420 8.47 81.29 1.15
N LEU A 421 9.66 80.78 0.79
CA LEU A 421 10.90 81.54 0.81
C LEU A 421 11.00 82.47 -0.41
N PRO A 422 11.45 83.73 -0.23
CA PRO A 422 11.43 84.74 -1.29
C PRO A 422 12.65 84.71 -2.23
N ASP A 423 13.19 83.51 -2.54
CA ASP A 423 14.38 83.30 -3.37
C ASP A 423 14.32 84.05 -4.70
N ARG A 424 13.18 83.91 -5.40
CA ARG A 424 12.96 84.52 -6.71
C ARG A 424 12.93 86.04 -6.62
N GLN A 425 12.23 86.59 -5.62
CA GLN A 425 12.08 88.03 -5.42
C GLN A 425 13.42 88.68 -5.05
N LEU A 426 14.19 88.04 -4.16
CA LEU A 426 15.54 88.48 -3.78
C LEU A 426 16.47 88.50 -5.01
N THR A 427 16.50 87.41 -5.77
CA THR A 427 17.33 87.32 -6.98
C THR A 427 16.97 88.39 -8.01
N GLN A 428 15.68 88.63 -8.23
CA GLN A 428 15.22 89.65 -9.19
C GLN A 428 15.52 91.08 -8.73
N SER A 429 15.44 91.37 -7.44
CA SER A 429 15.61 92.73 -6.92
C SER A 429 17.05 93.10 -6.58
N LEU A 430 17.85 92.15 -6.09
CA LEU A 430 19.20 92.40 -5.58
C LEU A 430 20.29 91.78 -6.47
N GLY A 431 20.00 90.75 -7.26
CA GLY A 431 20.99 90.12 -8.14
C GLY A 431 22.27 89.73 -7.39
N ALA A 432 23.44 90.15 -7.87
CA ALA A 432 24.73 89.86 -7.22
C ALA A 432 25.00 90.64 -5.92
N HIS A 433 24.09 91.54 -5.51
CA HIS A 433 24.20 92.33 -4.29
C HIS A 433 23.66 91.62 -3.04
N HIS A 434 23.37 90.32 -3.12
CA HIS A 434 22.98 89.51 -1.97
C HIS A 434 23.48 88.06 -2.08
N PHE A 435 23.47 87.35 -0.97
CA PHE A 435 23.46 85.88 -0.96
C PHE A 435 22.63 85.38 0.23
N VAL A 436 22.14 84.15 0.13
CA VAL A 436 21.49 83.42 1.22
C VAL A 436 22.12 82.05 1.36
N LEU A 437 22.54 81.70 2.57
CA LEU A 437 22.86 80.34 2.97
C LEU A 437 21.73 79.89 3.89
N TRP A 438 20.90 78.94 3.43
CA TRP A 438 19.80 78.38 4.21
C TRP A 438 19.91 76.85 4.19
N LYS A 439 20.08 76.26 5.37
CA LYS A 439 20.31 74.83 5.53
C LYS A 439 19.58 74.32 6.78
N PRO A 440 18.38 73.74 6.62
CA PRO A 440 17.70 73.06 7.72
C PRO A 440 18.54 71.90 8.28
N ARG A 441 18.35 71.60 9.56
CA ARG A 441 18.99 70.49 10.26
C ARG A 441 18.40 69.14 9.86
N ASP A 442 17.08 69.09 9.79
CA ASP A 442 16.30 67.96 9.31
C ASP A 442 15.82 68.25 7.86
N VAL A 443 14.78 67.57 7.37
CA VAL A 443 14.20 67.85 6.03
C VAL A 443 13.46 69.20 5.97
N VAL A 444 12.98 69.67 7.13
CA VAL A 444 12.33 70.97 7.35
C VAL A 444 12.87 71.58 8.65
N GLY A 445 12.89 72.91 8.75
CA GLY A 445 13.50 73.65 9.89
C GLY A 445 12.61 74.75 10.48
N GLY A 446 13.05 75.42 11.54
CA GLY A 446 12.43 76.63 12.12
C GLY A 446 12.86 77.93 11.43
N ASP A 447 14.00 77.91 10.74
CA ASP A 447 14.59 79.06 10.07
C ASP A 447 13.91 79.45 8.76
N PHE A 448 13.72 80.75 8.54
CA PHE A 448 13.34 81.32 7.25
C PHE A 448 13.83 82.76 7.08
N TYR A 449 13.69 83.29 5.87
CA TYR A 449 14.05 84.67 5.57
C TYR A 449 12.91 85.35 4.80
N VAL A 450 12.87 86.68 4.93
CA VAL A 450 11.81 87.51 4.39
C VAL A 450 12.39 88.59 3.48
N PHE A 451 11.61 88.95 2.47
CA PHE A 451 11.94 90.02 1.54
C PHE A 451 10.67 90.67 1.02
N ARG A 452 10.67 92.00 0.95
CA ARG A 452 9.65 92.82 0.31
C ARG A 452 10.29 93.99 -0.42
N SER A 453 9.99 94.13 -1.71
CA SER A 453 10.35 95.30 -2.48
C SER A 453 9.35 96.43 -2.20
N ASP A 454 9.87 97.65 -2.07
CA ASP A 454 9.13 98.90 -1.95
C ASP A 454 9.68 99.89 -3.01
N GLY A 455 9.44 99.55 -4.28
CA GLY A 455 10.01 100.27 -5.42
C GLY A 455 11.53 100.15 -5.48
N ALA A 456 12.23 101.27 -5.29
CA ALA A 456 13.69 101.28 -5.21
C ALA A 456 14.22 100.81 -3.85
N ASN A 457 13.39 100.79 -2.81
CA ASN A 457 13.75 100.39 -1.46
C ASN A 457 13.33 98.95 -1.21
N CYS A 458 13.80 98.36 -0.11
CA CYS A 458 13.38 97.02 0.26
C CYS A 458 13.49 96.75 1.76
N LEU A 459 12.64 95.85 2.24
CA LEU A 459 12.76 95.20 3.54
C LEU A 459 13.31 93.79 3.32
N LEU A 460 14.30 93.40 4.13
CA LEU A 460 14.80 92.03 4.17
C LEU A 460 15.10 91.61 5.61
N GLY A 461 15.21 90.31 5.86
CA GLY A 461 15.56 89.83 7.18
C GLY A 461 15.52 88.33 7.31
N ILE A 462 15.89 87.85 8.49
CA ILE A 462 15.87 86.43 8.87
C ILE A 462 15.07 86.24 10.14
N MET A 463 14.53 85.04 10.32
CA MET A 463 13.77 84.64 11.49
C MET A 463 14.09 83.19 11.82
N ASP A 464 14.26 82.91 13.11
CA ASP A 464 14.57 81.60 13.69
C ASP A 464 13.48 81.26 14.70
N CYS A 465 12.61 80.33 14.33
CA CYS A 465 11.55 79.86 15.19
C CYS A 465 12.04 78.75 16.12
N ALA A 466 11.61 78.79 17.38
CA ALA A 466 12.02 77.80 18.36
C ALA A 466 11.72 76.34 17.95
N GLY A 467 12.77 75.53 18.05
CA GLY A 467 12.75 74.11 17.69
C GLY A 467 13.04 73.88 16.21
N HIS A 468 13.55 72.69 15.91
CA HIS A 468 13.87 72.25 14.55
C HIS A 468 12.89 71.16 14.10
N GLY A 469 13.00 70.70 12.84
CA GLY A 469 12.14 69.64 12.32
C GLY A 469 10.69 70.07 12.14
N VAL A 470 9.73 69.13 12.24
CA VAL A 470 8.31 69.40 11.95
C VAL A 470 7.69 70.48 12.85
N PRO A 471 7.92 70.52 14.19
CA PRO A 471 7.39 71.60 15.03
C PRO A 471 7.95 72.98 14.66
N GLY A 472 9.25 73.07 14.39
CA GLY A 472 9.89 74.30 13.91
C GLY A 472 9.27 74.79 12.60
N ALA A 473 9.07 73.89 11.64
CA ALA A 473 8.48 74.22 10.35
C ALA A 473 7.03 74.71 10.43
N LEU A 474 6.22 74.19 11.37
CA LEU A 474 4.87 74.71 11.63
C LEU A 474 4.93 76.12 12.23
N MET A 475 5.87 76.36 13.13
CA MET A 475 6.12 77.71 13.67
C MET A 475 6.59 78.68 12.57
N THR A 476 7.44 78.24 11.65
CA THR A 476 7.85 79.00 10.46
C THR A 476 6.63 79.45 9.65
N MET A 477 5.66 78.56 9.38
CA MET A 477 4.46 78.91 8.61
C MET A 477 3.60 79.96 9.33
N LEU A 478 3.44 79.84 10.65
CA LEU A 478 2.70 80.80 11.46
C LEU A 478 3.41 82.15 11.53
N ALA A 479 4.71 82.15 11.82
CA ALA A 479 5.53 83.35 11.86
C ALA A 479 5.58 84.04 10.50
N ARG A 480 5.61 83.27 9.40
CA ARG A 480 5.55 83.78 8.02
C ARG A 480 4.23 84.51 7.74
N ALA A 481 3.10 83.96 8.17
CA ALA A 481 1.81 84.62 8.02
C ALA A 481 1.72 85.89 8.91
N ALA A 482 2.20 85.81 10.14
CA ALA A 482 2.22 86.92 11.09
C ALA A 482 3.06 88.10 10.58
N ILE A 483 4.26 87.84 10.06
CA ILE A 483 5.12 88.91 9.53
C ILE A 483 4.57 89.49 8.22
N ASP A 484 3.95 88.68 7.36
CA ASP A 484 3.33 89.19 6.13
C ASP A 484 2.15 90.14 6.43
N LEU A 485 1.34 89.80 7.44
CA LEU A 485 0.30 90.70 7.94
C LEU A 485 0.92 91.97 8.54
N ALA A 486 1.94 91.83 9.41
CA ALA A 486 2.61 92.95 10.05
C ALA A 486 3.24 93.93 9.04
N ILE A 487 3.86 93.43 7.96
CA ILE A 487 4.43 94.27 6.90
C ILE A 487 3.31 95.02 6.16
N THR A 488 2.16 94.36 5.94
CA THR A 488 1.01 95.00 5.28
C THR A 488 0.42 96.12 6.13
N GLU A 489 0.36 95.95 7.46
CA GLU A 489 -0.23 96.93 8.38
C GLU A 489 0.71 98.09 8.75
N ALA A 490 1.99 97.80 9.03
CA ALA A 490 2.96 98.83 9.43
C ALA A 490 3.62 99.52 8.23
N GLY A 491 3.60 98.87 7.06
CA GLY A 491 4.44 99.24 5.92
C GLY A 491 5.88 98.71 6.07
N PRO A 492 6.61 98.52 4.95
CA PRO A 492 7.94 97.91 4.96
C PRO A 492 9.02 98.79 5.63
N ALA A 493 8.78 100.09 5.77
CA ALA A 493 9.76 101.07 6.24
C ALA A 493 10.01 101.08 7.76
N ASP A 494 9.17 100.41 8.56
CA ASP A 494 9.28 100.40 10.03
C ASP A 494 9.57 98.99 10.60
N PRO A 495 10.84 98.52 10.57
CA PRO A 495 11.22 97.21 11.10
C PRO A 495 10.77 96.95 12.55
N ALA A 496 10.92 97.93 13.45
CA ALA A 496 10.49 97.79 14.85
C ALA A 496 8.98 97.65 14.98
N GLY A 497 8.20 98.46 14.24
CA GLY A 497 6.75 98.34 14.17
C GLY A 497 6.30 96.98 13.62
N ILE A 498 7.00 96.47 12.61
CA ILE A 498 6.76 95.12 12.06
C ILE A 498 7.02 94.05 13.13
N LEU A 499 8.14 94.11 13.85
CA LEU A 499 8.44 93.15 14.93
C LEU A 499 7.38 93.20 16.04
N THR A 500 6.95 94.38 16.48
CA THR A 500 5.91 94.53 17.52
C THR A 500 4.57 93.93 17.08
N ARG A 501 4.16 94.14 15.82
CA ARG A 501 2.93 93.56 15.28
C ARG A 501 3.05 92.06 15.06
N THR A 502 4.21 91.59 14.62
CA THR A 502 4.51 90.16 14.46
C THR A 502 4.44 89.44 15.81
N ASP A 503 5.03 90.01 16.87
CA ASP A 503 4.93 89.47 18.25
C ASP A 503 3.45 89.37 18.69
N SER A 504 2.68 90.43 18.46
CA SER A 504 1.26 90.47 18.80
C SER A 504 0.44 89.43 18.04
N ALA A 505 0.70 89.27 16.73
CA ALA A 505 0.02 88.29 15.88
C ALA A 505 0.37 86.85 16.27
N ILE A 506 1.65 86.54 16.52
CA ILE A 506 2.09 85.22 16.99
C ILE A 506 1.40 84.87 18.31
N ARG A 507 1.37 85.80 19.27
CA ARG A 507 0.70 85.61 20.56
C ARG A 507 -0.80 85.37 20.39
N ALA A 508 -1.47 86.16 19.54
CA ALA A 508 -2.90 86.01 19.30
C ALA A 508 -3.24 84.66 18.66
N MET A 509 -2.44 84.23 17.67
CA MET A 509 -2.61 82.93 17.01
C MET A 509 -2.41 81.74 17.97
N LEU A 510 -1.59 81.90 19.01
CA LEU A 510 -1.29 80.86 19.99
C LEU A 510 -2.06 80.98 21.31
N ALA A 511 -2.85 82.04 21.51
CA ALA A 511 -3.49 82.36 22.79
C ALA A 511 -4.48 81.28 23.27
N ASP A 512 -5.24 80.71 22.34
CA ASP A 512 -6.26 79.68 22.62
C ASP A 512 -5.71 78.25 22.55
N ALA A 513 -4.46 78.08 22.15
CA ALA A 513 -3.84 76.77 22.05
C ALA A 513 -3.45 76.29 23.46
N GLN A 514 -4.03 75.17 23.91
CA GLN A 514 -3.60 74.48 25.14
C GLN A 514 -2.25 73.79 24.94
N LEU A 515 -1.21 74.59 24.66
CA LEU A 515 0.13 74.10 24.40
C LEU A 515 0.76 73.62 25.71
N PRO A 516 1.42 72.45 25.71
CA PRO A 516 2.21 72.02 26.86
C PRO A 516 3.22 73.10 27.25
N ARG A 517 3.40 73.35 28.55
CA ARG A 517 4.35 74.37 29.06
C ARG A 517 5.81 74.18 28.57
N ALA A 518 6.12 73.01 28.03
CA ALA A 518 7.44 72.65 27.50
C ALA A 518 7.63 72.99 26.01
N LEU A 519 6.57 73.36 25.27
CA LEU A 519 6.71 73.74 23.87
C LEU A 519 7.27 75.17 23.79
N ALA A 520 8.45 75.33 23.21
CA ALA A 520 9.03 76.64 22.96
C ALA A 520 8.35 77.26 21.72
N THR A 521 7.85 78.48 21.86
CA THR A 521 7.13 79.22 20.80
C THR A 521 7.78 80.56 20.48
N ASN A 522 8.96 80.81 21.05
CA ASN A 522 9.69 82.05 20.80
C ASN A 522 10.25 82.06 19.37
N THR A 523 10.48 83.24 18.83
CA THR A 523 11.06 83.42 17.50
C THR A 523 12.04 84.58 17.54
N ASP A 524 13.27 84.30 17.18
CA ASP A 524 14.32 85.28 17.01
C ASP A 524 14.19 85.88 15.60
N ALA A 525 14.48 87.17 15.45
CA ALA A 525 14.26 87.87 14.18
C ALA A 525 15.20 89.05 14.01
N GLY A 526 15.63 89.32 12.78
CA GLY A 526 16.39 90.51 12.43
C GLY A 526 15.87 91.08 11.12
N LEU A 527 15.39 92.32 11.14
CA LEU A 527 14.80 93.00 9.98
C LEU A 527 15.58 94.27 9.65
N VAL A 528 15.83 94.47 8.36
CA VAL A 528 16.50 95.65 7.82
C VAL A 528 15.66 96.23 6.69
N TYR A 529 15.28 97.50 6.83
CA TYR A 529 14.74 98.29 5.72
C TYR A 529 15.85 99.14 5.11
N ILE A 530 16.04 99.01 3.81
CA ILE A 530 17.07 99.70 3.04
C ILE A 530 16.40 100.81 2.24
N ASP A 531 16.74 102.06 2.56
CA ASP A 531 16.35 103.24 1.81
C ASP A 531 17.50 103.68 0.90
N ARG A 532 17.44 103.24 -0.36
CA ARG A 532 18.46 103.52 -1.37
C ARG A 532 18.45 104.98 -1.81
N GLN A 533 17.34 105.70 -1.64
CA GLN A 533 17.25 107.11 -2.02
C GLN A 533 17.98 107.99 -1.00
N SER A 534 17.82 107.71 0.30
CA SER A 534 18.50 108.46 1.36
C SER A 534 19.89 107.94 1.69
N GLY A 535 20.29 106.76 1.17
CA GLY A 535 21.57 106.15 1.50
C GLY A 535 21.61 105.68 2.96
N SER A 536 20.49 105.22 3.49
CA SER A 536 20.36 104.80 4.89
C SER A 536 19.66 103.45 5.02
N LEU A 537 19.86 102.79 6.14
CA LEU A 537 19.13 101.60 6.52
C LEU A 537 18.61 101.71 7.94
N ARG A 538 17.45 101.11 8.19
CA ARG A 538 16.83 100.98 9.51
C ARG A 538 16.87 99.52 9.91
N TYR A 539 17.41 99.25 11.08
CA TYR A 539 17.51 97.90 11.63
C TYR A 539 16.71 97.76 12.91
N ALA A 540 15.99 96.65 13.06
CA ALA A 540 15.45 96.21 14.33
C ALA A 540 15.63 94.69 14.47
N GLY A 541 16.01 94.24 15.67
CA GLY A 541 16.23 92.83 15.95
C GLY A 541 15.61 92.38 17.27
N ALA A 542 15.29 91.10 17.33
CA ALA A 542 14.90 90.30 18.47
C ALA A 542 15.89 89.13 18.56
N LYS A 543 16.89 89.24 19.45
CA LYS A 543 18.02 88.32 19.67
C LYS A 543 18.99 88.09 18.49
N ILE A 544 18.63 88.42 17.26
CA ILE A 544 19.54 88.44 16.11
C ILE A 544 20.28 89.78 16.09
N SER A 545 21.55 89.80 15.69
CA SER A 545 22.38 91.00 15.49
C SER A 545 22.56 91.29 14.00
N LEU A 546 22.68 92.57 13.63
CA LEU A 546 23.15 92.99 12.31
C LEU A 546 24.66 93.22 12.36
N TYR A 547 25.40 92.48 11.55
CA TYR A 547 26.83 92.67 11.37
C TYR A 547 27.11 93.50 10.12
N ALA A 548 28.12 94.35 10.17
CA ALA A 548 28.58 95.15 9.03
C ALA A 548 30.12 95.16 8.99
N SER A 549 30.73 94.96 7.81
CA SER A 549 32.19 95.00 7.67
C SER A 549 32.62 95.62 6.35
N ASP A 550 33.70 96.41 6.40
CA ASP A 550 34.41 96.98 5.26
C ASP A 550 35.69 96.20 4.89
N GLY A 551 35.94 95.05 5.51
CA GLY A 551 37.15 94.25 5.33
C GLY A 551 38.25 94.49 6.36
N GLU A 552 38.25 95.63 7.04
CA GLU A 552 39.25 95.99 8.07
C GLU A 552 38.63 96.05 9.46
N THR A 553 37.40 96.54 9.53
CA THR A 553 36.60 96.71 10.74
C THR A 553 35.33 95.87 10.66
N LEU A 554 34.83 95.44 11.83
CA LEU A 554 33.53 94.77 11.97
C LEU A 554 32.74 95.56 13.00
N ARG A 555 31.53 95.95 12.65
CA ARG A 555 30.55 96.57 13.54
C ARG A 555 29.43 95.55 13.78
N GLU A 556 29.10 95.32 15.04
CA GLU A 556 27.92 94.57 15.43
C GLU A 556 26.89 95.54 15.98
N VAL A 557 25.66 95.46 15.47
CA VAL A 557 24.50 96.19 15.96
C VAL A 557 23.59 95.19 16.65
N PRO A 558 23.61 95.12 18.00
CA PRO A 558 22.91 94.09 18.73
C PRO A 558 21.40 94.24 18.60
N GLY A 559 20.71 93.11 18.47
CA GLY A 559 19.25 93.07 18.58
C GLY A 559 18.75 93.30 20.02
N GLY A 560 17.44 93.49 20.16
CA GLY A 560 16.77 93.48 21.45
C GLY A 560 16.93 92.13 22.15
N LYS A 561 17.05 92.13 23.49
CA LYS A 561 17.33 90.91 24.28
C LYS A 561 16.16 89.92 24.38
N ARG A 562 14.99 90.25 23.80
CA ARG A 562 13.76 89.46 23.90
C ARG A 562 13.35 88.96 22.52
N ALA A 563 13.06 87.67 22.43
CA ALA A 563 12.49 87.06 21.24
C ALA A 563 11.03 87.49 21.05
N LEU A 564 10.49 87.33 19.85
CA LEU A 564 9.06 87.37 19.59
C LEU A 564 8.39 86.14 20.24
N GLY A 565 7.13 86.23 20.63
CA GLY A 565 6.39 85.10 21.23
C GLY A 565 6.91 84.64 22.60
N ASP A 566 7.87 85.36 23.21
CA ASP A 566 8.43 85.04 24.53
C ASP A 566 7.39 85.26 25.65
N LYS A 567 7.55 84.65 26.82
CA LYS A 567 6.65 84.84 27.98
C LYS A 567 6.51 86.30 28.39
N ARG A 568 7.56 87.11 28.19
CA ARG A 568 7.55 88.55 28.47
C ARG A 568 7.44 89.32 27.16
N ILE A 569 6.54 90.30 27.11
CA ILE A 569 6.35 91.16 25.94
C ILE A 569 7.66 91.90 25.63
N GLY A 570 8.08 91.86 24.35
CA GLY A 570 9.26 92.56 23.86
C GLY A 570 8.98 94.03 23.52
N THR A 571 10.01 94.86 23.59
CA THR A 571 10.01 96.21 23.03
C THR A 571 11.13 96.31 22.01
N TYR A 572 10.79 96.65 20.77
CA TYR A 572 11.73 96.73 19.65
C TYR A 572 11.91 98.19 19.23
N GLN A 573 13.10 98.55 18.77
CA GLN A 573 13.45 99.92 18.38
C GLN A 573 14.20 99.91 17.06
N ASN A 574 13.92 100.90 16.22
CA ASN A 574 14.68 101.10 14.98
C ASN A 574 16.00 101.77 15.31
N ILE A 575 17.07 101.21 14.77
CA ILE A 575 18.41 101.77 14.77
C ILE A 575 18.68 102.25 13.35
N GLU A 576 18.81 103.57 13.19
CA GLU A 576 19.13 104.17 11.90
C GLU A 576 20.64 104.16 11.68
N LEU A 577 21.05 103.68 10.51
CA LEU A 577 22.44 103.54 10.12
C LEU A 577 22.62 104.13 8.73
N ARG A 578 23.74 104.81 8.50
CA ARG A 578 24.11 105.29 7.18
C ARG A 578 24.72 104.13 6.38
N MET A 579 24.33 104.00 5.11
CA MET A 579 25.01 103.09 4.19
C MET A 579 26.33 103.72 3.76
N GLU A 580 27.43 103.02 4.02
CA GLU A 580 28.77 103.44 3.64
C GLU A 580 29.25 102.57 2.46
N PRO A 581 29.80 103.17 1.38
CA PRO A 581 30.34 102.38 0.27
C PRO A 581 31.43 101.40 0.73
N GLY A 582 31.40 100.19 0.19
CA GLY A 582 32.36 99.13 0.52
C GLY A 582 32.03 98.29 1.76
N TRP A 583 30.92 98.59 2.45
CA TRP A 583 30.45 97.79 3.58
C TRP A 583 29.51 96.66 3.12
N THR A 584 29.77 95.45 3.61
CA THR A 584 28.87 94.30 3.48
C THR A 584 28.16 94.04 4.80
N TYR A 585 26.87 93.77 4.73
CA TYR A 585 26.01 93.54 5.88
C TYR A 585 25.59 92.06 5.95
N TYR A 586 25.40 91.56 7.18
CA TYR A 586 25.08 90.16 7.44
C TYR A 586 24.09 90.02 8.60
N LEU A 587 23.12 89.14 8.42
CA LEU A 587 22.25 88.63 9.47
C LEU A 587 22.45 87.12 9.54
N ALA A 588 22.67 86.58 10.74
CA ALA A 588 22.88 85.15 10.96
C ALA A 588 22.02 84.64 12.11
N THR A 589 21.47 83.43 11.97
CA THR A 589 20.89 82.65 13.09
C THR A 589 22.02 81.98 13.88
N ASP A 590 21.70 81.55 15.11
CA ASP A 590 22.72 80.99 16.00
C ASP A 590 23.26 79.64 15.50
N GLY A 591 22.51 78.90 14.67
CA GLY A 591 22.95 77.61 14.13
C GLY A 591 24.29 77.63 13.40
N PHE A 592 24.65 78.73 12.71
CA PHE A 592 26.00 78.85 12.13
C PHE A 592 27.07 78.94 13.22
N LEU A 593 26.82 79.74 14.26
CA LEU A 593 27.75 80.00 15.35
C LEU A 593 27.88 78.80 16.29
N ASP A 594 26.80 78.04 16.47
CA ASP A 594 26.69 76.93 17.42
C ASP A 594 27.05 75.58 16.81
N GLN A 595 27.26 75.51 15.49
CA GLN A 595 27.71 74.31 14.79
C GLN A 595 28.96 73.73 15.46
N ALA A 596 28.82 72.53 16.01
CA ALA A 596 29.92 71.82 16.64
C ALA A 596 30.91 71.34 15.58
N GLY A 597 32.20 71.46 15.88
CA GLY A 597 33.26 71.11 14.97
C GLY A 597 34.66 71.38 15.50
N GLY A 598 35.64 71.34 14.61
CA GLY A 598 37.06 71.43 14.93
C GLY A 598 37.56 70.24 15.76
N GLU A 599 38.78 70.35 16.28
CA GLU A 599 39.46 69.27 17.00
C GLU A 599 38.77 68.87 18.32
N HIS A 600 38.02 69.79 18.94
CA HIS A 600 37.47 69.63 20.29
C HIS A 600 35.94 69.59 20.31
N GLY A 601 35.26 69.70 19.16
CA GLY A 601 33.79 69.68 19.08
C GLY A 601 33.10 70.94 19.63
N PHE A 602 33.80 72.06 19.77
CA PHE A 602 33.21 73.34 20.18
C PHE A 602 32.40 73.98 19.05
N GLY A 603 31.47 74.88 19.40
CA GLY A 603 30.77 75.71 18.42
C GLY A 603 31.74 76.54 17.57
N PHE A 604 31.34 76.87 16.33
CA PHE A 604 32.12 77.74 15.43
C PHE A 604 32.53 79.04 16.13
N GLY A 605 31.58 79.65 16.83
CA GLY A 605 31.78 80.71 17.80
C GLY A 605 31.93 82.11 17.21
N ASN A 606 31.64 83.11 18.04
CA ASN A 606 31.63 84.53 17.67
C ASN A 606 32.97 85.01 17.09
N THR A 607 34.10 84.61 17.68
CA THR A 607 35.43 85.09 17.24
C THR A 607 35.75 84.66 15.82
N ARG A 608 35.53 83.37 15.48
CA ARG A 608 35.79 82.86 14.12
C ARG A 608 34.82 83.44 13.12
N PHE A 609 33.55 83.60 13.52
CA PHE A 609 32.53 84.21 12.69
C PHE A 609 32.90 85.66 12.36
N ALA A 610 33.27 86.47 13.35
CA ALA A 610 33.73 87.84 13.17
C ALA A 610 34.95 87.94 12.23
N GLU A 611 35.96 87.09 12.42
CA GLU A 611 37.14 87.04 11.54
C GLU A 611 36.79 86.63 10.12
N MET A 612 35.86 85.67 9.96
CA MET A 612 35.39 85.20 8.67
C MET A 612 34.66 86.32 7.91
N LEU A 613 33.76 87.06 8.57
CA LEU A 613 33.08 88.20 7.95
C LEU A 613 34.08 89.26 7.50
N LYS A 614 35.01 89.67 8.39
CA LYS A 614 36.05 90.66 8.06
C LYS A 614 36.90 90.23 6.86
N ARG A 615 37.36 88.98 6.85
CA ARG A 615 38.26 88.49 5.79
C ARG A 615 37.63 88.55 4.40
N HIS A 616 36.33 88.30 4.29
CA HIS A 616 35.66 88.14 3.00
C HIS A 616 34.81 89.35 2.60
N ALA A 617 34.61 90.34 3.47
CA ALA A 617 33.68 91.46 3.25
C ALA A 617 33.88 92.23 1.92
N ARG A 618 35.11 92.34 1.41
CA ARG A 618 35.39 93.02 0.12
C ARG A 618 35.22 92.12 -1.11
N GLN A 619 35.08 90.81 -0.94
CA GLN A 619 34.93 89.87 -2.05
C GLN A 619 33.54 89.94 -2.69
N PRO A 620 33.35 89.45 -3.93
CA PRO A 620 32.03 89.23 -4.50
C PRO A 620 31.16 88.37 -3.58
N LEU A 621 29.88 88.71 -3.42
CA LEU A 621 29.00 88.02 -2.46
C LEU A 621 28.80 86.54 -2.79
N THR A 622 28.88 86.16 -4.06
CA THR A 622 28.90 84.76 -4.51
C THR A 622 30.10 83.99 -3.95
N ASP A 623 31.27 84.63 -3.92
CA ASP A 623 32.52 84.01 -3.45
C ASP A 623 32.52 83.94 -1.92
N GLN A 624 31.93 84.94 -1.26
CA GLN A 624 31.68 84.91 0.19
C GLN A 624 30.79 83.72 0.56
N ALA A 625 29.68 83.51 -0.16
CA ALA A 625 28.75 82.40 0.10
C ALA A 625 29.44 81.03 -0.02
N ALA A 626 30.26 80.85 -1.07
CA ALA A 626 31.03 79.64 -1.27
C ALA A 626 32.07 79.44 -0.15
N ALA A 627 32.82 80.49 0.20
CA ALA A 627 33.83 80.46 1.24
C ALA A 627 33.22 80.15 2.62
N PHE A 628 32.05 80.70 2.94
CA PHE A 628 31.37 80.47 4.22
C PHE A 628 30.81 79.05 4.31
N THR A 629 30.27 78.54 3.20
CA THR A 629 29.80 77.15 3.11
C THR A 629 30.97 76.17 3.31
N GLU A 630 32.10 76.42 2.66
CA GLU A 630 33.29 75.59 2.80
C GLU A 630 33.89 75.67 4.21
N ALA A 631 33.98 76.88 4.78
CA ALA A 631 34.48 77.09 6.14
C ALA A 631 33.64 76.34 7.18
N LEU A 632 32.30 76.41 7.03
CA LEU A 632 31.37 75.69 7.89
C LEU A 632 31.51 74.17 7.74
N ALA A 633 31.52 73.65 6.50
CA ALA A 633 31.65 72.23 6.22
C ALA A 633 32.98 71.66 6.76
N ARG A 634 34.07 72.40 6.55
CA ARG A 634 35.40 72.02 7.05
C ARG A 634 35.47 72.02 8.57
N TYR A 635 34.84 72.99 9.22
CA TYR A 635 34.79 73.03 10.68
C TYR A 635 33.91 71.90 11.22
N GLN A 636 32.74 71.66 10.63
CA GLN A 636 31.79 70.61 11.03
C GLN A 636 32.40 69.20 10.97
N GLY A 637 33.12 68.86 9.89
CA GLY A 637 33.68 67.52 9.71
C GLY A 637 32.60 66.41 9.73
N GLU A 638 32.81 65.37 10.54
CA GLU A 638 31.85 64.26 10.71
C GLU A 638 30.75 64.53 11.74
N MET A 639 30.77 65.69 12.41
CA MET A 639 29.78 66.03 13.43
C MET A 639 28.40 66.29 12.80
N PRO A 640 27.30 65.89 13.46
CA PRO A 640 25.96 66.21 12.98
C PRO A 640 25.71 67.73 13.02
N GLN A 641 24.81 68.18 12.15
CA GLN A 641 24.32 69.55 12.22
C GLN A 641 23.51 69.73 13.51
N ARG A 642 23.78 70.78 14.29
CA ARG A 642 23.14 70.95 15.61
C ARG A 642 21.79 71.62 15.52
N ASP A 643 21.68 72.63 14.67
CA ASP A 643 20.49 73.45 14.50
C ASP A 643 20.29 73.89 13.05
N ASP A 644 19.17 74.54 12.76
CA ASP A 644 18.92 75.16 11.46
C ASP A 644 19.89 76.34 11.22
N ILE A 645 20.36 76.51 9.99
CA ILE A 645 21.40 77.50 9.67
C ILE A 645 20.92 78.46 8.61
N THR A 646 20.87 79.75 8.95
CA THR A 646 20.55 80.83 8.00
C THR A 646 21.54 81.99 8.11
N LEU A 647 22.06 82.41 6.95
CA LEU A 647 22.90 83.59 6.81
C LEU A 647 22.44 84.37 5.56
N LEU A 648 21.93 85.57 5.78
CA LEU A 648 21.50 86.50 4.74
C LEU A 648 22.48 87.66 4.68
N SER A 649 23.03 87.94 3.50
CA SER A 649 23.95 89.05 3.29
C SER A 649 23.52 89.94 2.14
N PHE A 650 23.85 91.22 2.25
CA PHE A 650 23.61 92.21 1.22
C PHE A 650 24.71 93.29 1.19
N ARG A 651 24.95 93.88 0.02
CA ARG A 651 25.89 95.00 -0.17
C ARG A 651 25.39 95.98 -1.22
N PHE A 652 25.34 97.25 -0.86
CA PHE A 652 25.04 98.35 -1.79
C PHE A 652 26.25 99.28 -1.91
N GLU A 653 26.43 99.86 -3.09
CA GLU A 653 27.49 100.83 -3.40
C GLU A 653 27.00 102.26 -3.28
#